data_AF-A0A6B0XRS8-F1
#
_entry.id   AF-A0A6B0XRS8-F1
#
_cell.length_a   1.000
_cell.length_b   1.000
_cell.length_c   1.000
_cell.angle_alpha   90.00
_cell.angle_beta   90.00
_cell.angle_gamma   90.00
#
_symmetry.space_group_name_H-M   'P 1'
#
loop_
_entity.id
_entity.type
_entity.pdbx_description
1 polymer ?
#
loop_
_entity_poly.entity_id
_entity_poly.type
_entity_poly.pdbx_seq_one_letter_code
_entity_poly.pdbx_strand_id
1 'polypeptide(L)'
;MSQRRMGERPDTEAVLRRLKGFQRDTVEYAFERLYTAPDSTRRFLVADEVGLGKTLVARGLIAKALDHLWEGPNEVDQIDIVYICSNAQIARQNVRRLQIGDGRFVRAARLTLLPREIHGLRANRVNYIALTPGTSFDLKSSMGIREERVLLYHMIQRVWPDFRAGPKNVFQGYVRKTSRFRWELTQFENWYDIDADLADAFADRLRESEGLQETYADLCQRFRRSRAHIPWEDRWRQIEFIGGLRSTLAEVCVDALEPDLVILDEFQRFKDLLVGEHATAQLAKQLFTYSDEASDVRLLLLSATPYKMYTLHHERAEDDHYRDFLRTVEFLDAEPKKSQHLHRLLEDYRQAMYRIESGTENLVRIKEQIEAHLRRVMSRTERLRASEDAEGMMRQIPSTGLELTADDVGDYLTLGEIGREVGQPRVLEYWKAAPYLLSFMDDYKLKTEVVASLDASPENGLEKLLTDGGRVSLPWEEVEAYAQLDPANARLRSLLAWMERGEAWKLLWLPPALPYYAESGPWKAARDQQFSKRLIFSTWAVVPKAVASVVSYDVERRLFQRFDDSIRNTPEERKKRRGLLRFAAAQRRGAGADHPDEKERLTGMPVLGLLYPSPTLVELGDPVAAPARESTLADAVARAQARLEPLLDRLTEPYLDGEREDESWYWAAPILLDLQRHRESTAEWFGRWDLPRIWNGAQEDDEEGSRWVDHVNEARKLVNAGVEAALGGSLDLGRPPDDLADALATRAVAGPATALV
;
A
#
# COMPACT_ATOMS: atom_id res chain seq x y z
N MET A 1 33.76 -31.57 12.04
CA MET A 1 33.91 -30.55 13.10
C MET A 1 33.29 -29.26 12.58
N SER A 2 32.05 -29.00 12.99
CA SER A 2 31.25 -27.85 12.52
C SER A 2 31.88 -26.54 13.00
N GLN A 3 32.27 -25.67 12.08
CA GLN A 3 32.59 -24.28 12.42
C GLN A 3 31.30 -23.61 12.88
N ARG A 4 31.18 -23.31 14.18
CA ARG A 4 30.03 -22.57 14.73
C ARG A 4 29.82 -21.29 13.93
N ARG A 5 28.66 -21.15 13.29
CA ARG A 5 28.24 -19.97 12.51
C ARG A 5 28.22 -18.74 13.43
N MET A 6 28.58 -17.57 12.91
CA MET A 6 28.65 -16.33 13.70
C MET A 6 27.24 -15.84 14.08
N GLY A 7 27.05 -15.52 15.36
CA GLY A 7 25.86 -14.87 15.90
C GLY A 7 25.82 -14.92 17.42
N GLU A 8 25.69 -13.77 18.09
CA GLU A 8 25.46 -13.71 19.53
C GLU A 8 23.99 -14.01 19.83
N ARG A 9 23.72 -14.78 20.89
CA ARG A 9 22.35 -15.08 21.32
C ARG A 9 21.63 -13.78 21.67
N PRO A 10 20.50 -13.44 21.04
CA PRO A 10 19.81 -12.20 21.36
C PRO A 10 19.21 -12.23 22.78
N ASP A 11 19.11 -11.07 23.45
CA ASP A 11 18.39 -10.93 24.73
C ASP A 11 16.86 -10.99 24.48
N THR A 12 16.35 -12.22 24.42
CA THR A 12 14.93 -12.53 24.20
C THR A 12 14.05 -12.03 25.35
N GLU A 13 14.55 -12.07 26.58
CA GLU A 13 13.87 -11.55 27.79
C GLU A 13 13.65 -10.04 27.76
N ALA A 14 14.60 -9.26 27.22
CA ALA A 14 14.41 -7.82 27.04
C ALA A 14 13.26 -7.50 26.06
N VAL A 15 13.05 -8.36 25.05
CA VAL A 15 11.93 -8.22 24.10
C VAL A 15 10.60 -8.48 24.81
N LEU A 16 10.51 -9.58 25.57
CA LEU A 16 9.29 -9.96 26.29
C LEU A 16 8.91 -8.93 27.38
N ARG A 17 9.89 -8.35 28.09
CA ARG A 17 9.65 -7.31 29.10
C ARG A 17 9.02 -6.02 28.57
N ARG A 18 9.13 -5.75 27.26
CA ARG A 18 8.51 -4.57 26.62
C ARG A 18 7.05 -4.79 26.23
N LEU A 19 6.56 -6.02 26.31
CA LEU A 19 5.17 -6.36 25.97
C LEU A 19 4.23 -5.99 27.12
N LYS A 20 3.00 -5.58 26.78
CA LYS A 20 1.92 -5.45 27.76
C LYS A 20 1.48 -6.83 28.25
N GLY A 21 0.84 -6.90 29.43
CA GLY A 21 0.38 -8.15 30.04
C GLY A 21 -0.39 -9.05 29.06
N PHE A 22 -1.48 -8.54 28.46
CA PHE A 22 -2.27 -9.30 27.48
C PHE A 22 -1.48 -9.73 26.24
N GLN A 23 -0.48 -8.94 25.80
CA GLN A 23 0.36 -9.30 24.65
C GLN A 23 1.29 -10.45 25.03
N ARG A 24 1.85 -10.41 26.24
CA ARG A 24 2.67 -11.49 26.78
C ARG A 24 1.87 -12.77 26.91
N ASP A 25 0.64 -12.69 27.43
CA ASP A 25 -0.25 -13.86 27.55
C ASP A 25 -0.55 -14.48 26.18
N THR A 26 -0.83 -13.66 25.16
CA THR A 26 -1.00 -14.14 23.78
C THR A 26 0.27 -14.79 23.24
N VAL A 27 1.46 -14.23 23.52
CA VAL A 27 2.75 -14.81 23.10
C VAL A 27 2.99 -16.17 23.75
N GLU A 28 2.79 -16.26 25.06
CA GLU A 28 2.93 -17.50 25.82
C GLU A 28 2.01 -18.58 25.28
N TYR A 29 0.73 -18.23 25.10
CA TYR A 29 -0.28 -19.15 24.60
C TYR A 29 -0.02 -19.60 23.15
N ALA A 30 0.30 -18.67 22.25
CA ALA A 30 0.63 -19.00 20.86
C ALA A 30 1.89 -19.87 20.78
N PHE A 31 2.91 -19.59 21.59
CA PHE A 31 4.12 -20.39 21.64
C PHE A 31 3.82 -21.82 22.11
N GLU A 32 3.05 -21.97 23.18
CA GLU A 32 2.63 -23.28 23.69
C GLU A 32 1.90 -24.08 22.59
N ARG A 33 0.91 -23.45 21.93
CA ARG A 33 0.10 -24.09 20.88
C ARG A 33 0.87 -24.42 19.61
N LEU A 34 1.99 -23.73 19.35
CA LEU A 34 2.85 -24.01 18.19
C LEU A 34 3.93 -25.06 18.50
N TYR A 35 4.63 -24.94 19.63
CA TYR A 35 5.87 -25.69 19.88
C TYR A 35 5.72 -26.83 20.89
N THR A 36 5.02 -26.63 22.01
CA THR A 36 5.12 -27.53 23.17
C THR A 36 3.87 -28.37 23.42
N ALA A 37 2.70 -27.94 22.95
CA ALA A 37 1.46 -28.67 23.12
C ALA A 37 1.50 -30.02 22.37
N PRO A 38 1.20 -31.16 23.04
CA PRO A 38 1.20 -32.48 22.39
C PRO A 38 0.21 -32.60 21.22
N ASP A 39 -0.86 -31.81 21.23
CA ASP A 39 -1.89 -31.73 20.20
C ASP A 39 -1.73 -30.49 19.29
N SER A 40 -0.52 -29.91 19.24
CA SER A 40 -0.18 -28.82 18.32
C SER A 40 -0.51 -29.18 16.88
N THR A 41 -1.17 -28.27 16.17
CA THR A 41 -1.38 -28.37 14.71
C THR A 41 -0.26 -27.70 13.94
N ARG A 42 0.73 -27.12 14.64
CA ARG A 42 1.81 -26.28 14.10
C ARG A 42 1.33 -25.01 13.40
N ARG A 43 0.02 -24.71 13.48
CA ARG A 43 -0.64 -23.56 12.87
C ARG A 43 -1.45 -22.84 13.92
N PHE A 44 -1.25 -21.53 14.06
CA PHE A 44 -1.96 -20.76 15.08
C PHE A 44 -2.35 -19.37 14.56
N LEU A 45 -3.57 -18.95 14.85
CA LEU A 45 -4.13 -17.67 14.45
C LEU A 45 -4.27 -16.72 15.63
N VAL A 46 -3.59 -15.57 15.56
CA VAL A 46 -3.83 -14.44 16.46
C VAL A 46 -4.79 -13.47 15.79
N ALA A 47 -6.05 -13.54 16.23
CA ALA A 47 -7.16 -12.77 15.68
C ALA A 47 -7.46 -11.45 16.41
N ASP A 48 -6.46 -10.90 17.11
CA ASP A 48 -6.60 -9.69 17.94
C ASP A 48 -7.06 -8.47 17.13
N GLU A 49 -7.84 -7.61 17.78
CA GLU A 49 -8.34 -6.34 17.23
C GLU A 49 -7.22 -5.48 16.60
N VAL A 50 -7.60 -4.66 15.62
CA VAL A 50 -6.66 -3.72 14.97
C VAL A 50 -6.06 -2.78 16.02
N GLY A 51 -4.74 -2.54 15.90
CA GLY A 51 -4.03 -1.63 16.80
C GLY A 51 -3.73 -2.20 18.20
N LEU A 52 -3.97 -3.49 18.47
CA LEU A 52 -3.50 -4.15 19.71
C LEU A 52 -2.03 -4.61 19.67
N GLY A 53 -1.35 -4.39 18.55
CA GLY A 53 0.08 -4.69 18.41
C GLY A 53 0.39 -6.13 18.01
N LYS A 54 -0.35 -6.71 17.05
CA LYS A 54 -0.07 -8.05 16.49
C LYS A 54 1.39 -8.23 16.05
N THR A 55 2.03 -7.20 15.49
CA THR A 55 3.46 -7.22 15.15
C THR A 55 4.36 -7.32 16.38
N LEU A 56 3.98 -6.73 17.53
CA LEU A 56 4.71 -6.90 18.80
C LEU A 56 4.53 -8.32 19.36
N VAL A 57 3.32 -8.89 19.24
CA VAL A 57 3.06 -10.30 19.59
C VAL A 57 3.92 -11.22 18.72
N ALA A 58 3.95 -11.02 17.41
CA ALA A 58 4.81 -11.79 16.50
C ALA A 58 6.30 -11.64 16.85
N ARG A 59 6.77 -10.44 17.18
CA ARG A 59 8.14 -10.21 17.67
C ARG A 59 8.42 -10.99 18.96
N GLY A 60 7.49 -10.99 19.91
CA GLY A 60 7.60 -11.77 21.14
C GLY A 60 7.67 -13.27 20.87
N LEU A 61 6.84 -13.77 19.95
CA LEU A 61 6.86 -15.17 19.54
C LEU A 61 8.19 -15.53 18.86
N ILE A 62 8.72 -14.68 17.98
CA ILE A 62 10.05 -14.85 17.39
C ILE A 62 11.10 -14.97 18.50
N ALA A 63 11.06 -14.11 19.51
CA ALA A 63 12.01 -14.18 20.62
C ALA A 63 11.97 -15.56 21.31
N LYS A 64 10.77 -16.10 21.57
CA LYS A 64 10.61 -17.44 22.15
C LYS A 64 11.06 -18.56 21.22
N ALA A 65 10.75 -18.45 19.92
CA ALA A 65 11.16 -19.41 18.91
C ALA A 65 12.69 -19.47 18.79
N LEU A 66 13.36 -18.31 18.74
CA LEU A 66 14.81 -18.23 18.75
C LEU A 66 15.38 -18.90 19.99
N ASP A 67 14.84 -18.61 21.18
CA ASP A 67 15.31 -19.21 22.43
C ASP A 67 15.18 -20.75 22.44
N HIS A 68 14.07 -21.26 21.89
CA HIS A 68 13.77 -22.69 21.81
C HIS A 68 14.65 -23.45 20.82
N LEU A 69 15.05 -22.78 19.73
CA LEU A 69 15.81 -23.35 18.62
C LEU A 69 17.32 -23.09 18.74
N TRP A 70 17.76 -22.26 19.71
CA TRP A 70 19.16 -21.84 19.80
C TRP A 70 20.09 -22.94 20.30
N GLU A 71 19.67 -23.67 21.35
CA GLU A 71 20.46 -24.63 22.11
C GLU A 71 19.55 -25.72 22.71
N GLY A 72 20.02 -26.97 22.77
CA GLY A 72 19.33 -28.08 23.43
C GLY A 72 18.80 -29.13 22.44
N PRO A 73 17.77 -29.92 22.80
CA PRO A 73 17.32 -31.04 21.97
C PRO A 73 16.64 -30.62 20.67
N ASN A 74 16.24 -29.35 20.54
CA ASN A 74 15.60 -28.78 19.35
C ASN A 74 16.52 -27.78 18.63
N GLU A 75 17.83 -27.86 18.89
CA GLU A 75 18.81 -26.97 18.25
C GLU A 75 18.83 -27.20 16.74
N VAL A 76 18.75 -26.10 15.98
CA VAL A 76 18.93 -26.09 14.53
C VAL A 76 20.16 -25.27 14.16
N ASP A 77 20.84 -25.65 13.08
CA ASP A 77 22.08 -25.01 12.66
C ASP A 77 21.88 -23.56 12.17
N GLN A 78 20.70 -23.29 11.62
CA GLN A 78 20.25 -22.03 11.03
C GLN A 78 18.78 -21.84 11.37
N ILE A 79 18.39 -20.63 11.81
CA ILE A 79 17.00 -20.30 12.11
C ILE A 79 16.47 -19.33 11.05
N ASP A 80 15.55 -19.80 10.21
CA ASP A 80 14.98 -19.04 9.10
C ASP A 80 13.54 -18.61 9.38
N ILE A 81 13.35 -17.30 9.53
CA ILE A 81 12.06 -16.68 9.82
C ILE A 81 11.53 -16.03 8.55
N VAL A 82 10.46 -16.58 8.00
CA VAL A 82 9.82 -16.08 6.77
C VAL A 82 8.59 -15.24 7.12
N TYR A 83 8.62 -13.95 6.79
CA TYR A 83 7.51 -13.03 6.96
C TYR A 83 6.83 -12.75 5.62
N ILE A 84 5.56 -13.12 5.51
CA ILE A 84 4.72 -12.93 4.32
C ILE A 84 3.69 -11.86 4.61
N CYS A 85 3.65 -10.81 3.79
CA CYS A 85 2.64 -9.75 3.93
C CYS A 85 2.15 -9.24 2.57
N SER A 86 1.06 -8.48 2.58
CA SER A 86 0.41 -8.03 1.34
C SER A 86 1.15 -6.95 0.54
N ASN A 87 2.12 -6.25 1.13
CA ASN A 87 2.80 -5.12 0.47
C ASN A 87 4.29 -5.07 0.83
N ALA A 88 5.17 -4.97 -0.18
CA ALA A 88 6.62 -5.00 -0.03
C ALA A 88 7.19 -3.82 0.78
N GLN A 89 6.51 -2.68 0.79
CA GLN A 89 6.89 -1.52 1.61
C GLN A 89 6.56 -1.76 3.09
N ILE A 90 5.37 -2.30 3.37
CA ILE A 90 4.95 -2.71 4.71
C ILE A 90 5.87 -3.83 5.22
N ALA A 91 6.24 -4.78 4.36
CA ALA A 91 7.20 -5.83 4.67
C ALA A 91 8.51 -5.27 5.24
N ARG A 92 9.08 -4.25 4.60
CA ARG A 92 10.34 -3.63 5.03
C ARG A 92 10.21 -2.98 6.40
N GLN A 93 9.14 -2.22 6.63
CA GLN A 93 8.92 -1.51 7.89
C GLN A 93 8.64 -2.49 9.04
N ASN A 94 7.79 -3.49 8.79
CA ASN A 94 7.41 -4.47 9.81
C ASN A 94 8.56 -5.42 10.13
N VAL A 95 9.30 -5.91 9.14
CA VAL A 95 10.41 -6.84 9.43
C VAL A 95 11.54 -6.17 10.21
N ARG A 96 11.85 -4.88 9.97
CA ARG A 96 12.77 -4.12 10.85
C ARG A 96 12.30 -4.06 12.30
N ARG A 97 10.98 -4.09 12.54
CA ARG A 97 10.41 -4.15 13.90
C ARG A 97 10.41 -5.56 14.48
N LEU A 98 10.34 -6.59 13.63
CA LEU A 98 10.37 -8.00 14.01
C LEU A 98 11.79 -8.51 14.27
N GLN A 99 12.81 -7.93 13.61
CA GLN A 99 14.20 -8.32 13.74
C GLN A 99 14.68 -8.17 15.20
N ILE A 100 15.32 -9.23 15.69
CA ILE A 100 15.92 -9.32 17.02
C ILE A 100 17.40 -9.67 16.86
N GLY A 101 18.27 -8.88 17.50
CA GLY A 101 19.73 -9.02 17.41
C GLY A 101 20.28 -8.69 16.02
N ASP A 102 21.48 -9.20 15.74
CA ASP A 102 22.25 -8.93 14.52
C ASP A 102 21.90 -9.87 13.35
N GLY A 103 20.76 -10.56 13.40
CA GLY A 103 20.35 -11.51 12.35
C GLY A 103 20.26 -10.83 10.98
N ARG A 104 20.63 -11.55 9.91
CA ARG A 104 20.66 -10.97 8.55
C ARG A 104 19.24 -10.78 8.02
N PHE A 105 19.00 -9.60 7.46
CA PHE A 105 17.79 -9.33 6.70
C PHE A 105 18.02 -9.60 5.21
N VAL A 106 17.28 -10.56 4.65
CA VAL A 106 17.28 -10.82 3.22
C VAL A 106 15.99 -10.32 2.60
N ARG A 107 16.15 -9.35 1.71
CA ARG A 107 15.04 -8.78 0.96
C ARG A 107 14.80 -9.59 -0.30
N ALA A 108 14.16 -10.74 -0.16
CA ALA A 108 13.66 -11.50 -1.30
C ALA A 108 12.26 -10.99 -1.70
N ALA A 109 12.17 -9.84 -2.38
CA ALA A 109 10.88 -9.39 -2.93
C ALA A 109 10.27 -10.39 -3.94
N ARG A 110 11.07 -11.35 -4.43
CA ARG A 110 10.69 -12.46 -5.31
C ARG A 110 11.54 -13.69 -4.98
N LEU A 111 10.91 -14.88 -4.89
CA LEU A 111 11.61 -16.16 -4.65
C LEU A 111 12.65 -16.47 -5.73
N THR A 112 12.33 -16.18 -6.99
CA THR A 112 13.18 -16.39 -8.16
C THR A 112 14.46 -15.55 -8.19
N LEU A 113 14.65 -14.61 -7.26
CA LEU A 113 15.90 -13.85 -7.10
C LEU A 113 16.74 -14.30 -5.91
N LEU A 114 16.25 -15.26 -5.12
CA LEU A 114 16.95 -15.83 -3.97
C LEU A 114 18.38 -16.35 -4.29
N PRO A 115 18.69 -16.90 -5.48
CA PRO A 115 20.04 -17.36 -5.78
C PRO A 115 21.14 -16.29 -5.70
N ARG A 116 20.78 -15.01 -5.74
CA ARG A 116 21.71 -13.88 -5.58
C ARG A 116 21.96 -13.49 -4.12
N GLU A 117 21.13 -13.98 -3.21
CA GLU A 117 21.09 -13.52 -1.81
C GLU A 117 21.40 -14.63 -0.79
N ILE A 118 21.28 -15.92 -1.18
CA ILE A 118 21.34 -17.07 -0.25
C ILE A 118 22.71 -17.35 0.35
N HIS A 119 23.82 -17.03 -0.32
CA HIS A 119 25.17 -17.10 0.26
C HIS A 119 25.25 -16.36 1.60
N GLY A 120 24.46 -15.31 1.68
CA GLY A 120 24.25 -14.55 2.88
C GLY A 120 23.47 -15.22 3.98
N LEU A 121 22.48 -16.03 3.64
CA LEU A 121 21.63 -16.74 4.61
C LEU A 121 22.45 -17.79 5.37
N ARG A 122 23.25 -18.57 4.64
CA ARG A 122 24.06 -19.66 5.18
C ARG A 122 25.18 -19.18 6.12
N ALA A 123 25.65 -17.94 5.95
CA ALA A 123 26.68 -17.35 6.79
C ALA A 123 26.18 -16.92 8.19
N ASN A 124 24.86 -16.81 8.38
CA ASN A 124 24.26 -16.29 9.61
C ASN A 124 23.51 -17.39 10.37
N ARG A 125 23.47 -17.27 11.70
CA ARG A 125 22.68 -18.17 12.56
C ARG A 125 21.18 -17.87 12.50
N VAL A 126 20.79 -16.61 12.28
CA VAL A 126 19.38 -16.18 12.18
C VAL A 126 19.17 -15.35 10.93
N ASN A 127 18.14 -15.69 10.16
CA ASN A 127 17.74 -14.93 8.99
C ASN A 127 16.28 -14.50 9.04
N TYR A 128 16.04 -13.29 8.54
CA TYR A 128 14.71 -12.73 8.37
C TYR A 128 14.44 -12.51 6.89
N ILE A 129 13.50 -13.26 6.34
CA ILE A 129 13.19 -13.27 4.91
C ILE A 129 11.80 -12.68 4.71
N ALA A 130 11.71 -11.56 3.98
CA ALA A 130 10.44 -10.90 3.70
C ALA A 130 9.95 -11.24 2.30
N LEU A 131 8.80 -11.92 2.20
CA LEU A 131 8.14 -12.27 0.93
C LEU A 131 6.80 -11.54 0.79
N THR A 132 6.39 -11.33 -0.46
CA THR A 132 5.07 -10.76 -0.79
C THR A 132 4.34 -11.65 -1.79
N PRO A 133 3.09 -12.08 -1.52
CA PRO A 133 2.45 -13.10 -2.35
C PRO A 133 2.35 -12.75 -3.83
N GLY A 134 1.90 -11.53 -4.15
CA GLY A 134 1.71 -11.05 -5.52
C GLY A 134 2.98 -10.90 -6.36
N THR A 135 4.18 -11.06 -5.77
CA THR A 135 5.45 -10.98 -6.51
C THR A 135 6.34 -12.21 -6.32
N SER A 136 6.22 -12.88 -5.17
CA SER A 136 7.04 -14.03 -4.78
C SER A 136 6.42 -15.36 -5.20
N PHE A 137 5.10 -15.52 -5.02
CA PHE A 137 4.39 -16.74 -5.42
C PHE A 137 3.63 -16.54 -6.73
N ASP A 138 3.18 -15.31 -7.01
CA ASP A 138 2.33 -15.02 -8.16
C ASP A 138 3.16 -14.79 -9.43
N LEU A 139 3.25 -15.83 -10.26
CA LEU A 139 3.88 -15.81 -11.58
C LEU A 139 2.93 -15.24 -12.67
N LYS A 140 2.00 -14.36 -12.31
CA LYS A 140 0.99 -13.68 -13.16
C LYS A 140 1.48 -13.26 -14.55
N SER A 141 2.72 -12.75 -14.64
CA SER A 141 3.42 -12.62 -15.91
C SER A 141 4.40 -13.76 -16.03
N SER A 142 4.16 -14.70 -16.94
CA SER A 142 5.08 -15.80 -17.25
C SER A 142 6.47 -15.32 -17.67
N MET A 143 6.58 -14.10 -18.23
CA MET A 143 7.85 -13.50 -18.66
C MET A 143 8.71 -12.90 -17.54
N GLY A 144 8.13 -12.63 -16.37
CA GLY A 144 8.83 -12.02 -15.23
C GLY A 144 9.43 -10.62 -15.49
N ILE A 145 10.22 -10.14 -14.53
CA ILE A 145 10.97 -8.89 -14.65
C ILE A 145 12.32 -9.10 -15.34
N ARG A 146 12.97 -8.00 -15.73
CA ARG A 146 14.26 -8.03 -16.42
C ARG A 146 15.33 -8.74 -15.59
N GLU A 147 15.38 -8.46 -14.31
CA GLU A 147 16.36 -8.98 -13.35
C GLU A 147 16.27 -10.50 -13.22
N GLU A 148 15.06 -11.07 -13.19
CA GLU A 148 14.85 -12.54 -13.19
C GLU A 148 15.40 -13.16 -14.47
N ARG A 149 15.16 -12.54 -15.63
CA ARG A 149 15.64 -13.07 -16.92
C ARG A 149 17.15 -12.97 -17.07
N VAL A 150 17.78 -11.92 -16.52
CA VAL A 150 19.25 -11.83 -16.45
C VAL A 150 19.79 -12.99 -15.62
N LEU A 151 19.26 -13.22 -14.41
CA LEU A 151 19.69 -14.33 -13.55
C LEU A 151 19.50 -15.70 -14.25
N LEU A 152 18.31 -15.95 -14.81
CA LEU A 152 18.02 -17.18 -15.54
C LEU A 152 18.93 -17.40 -16.76
N TYR A 153 19.33 -16.32 -17.45
CA TYR A 153 20.33 -16.44 -18.52
C TYR A 153 21.64 -17.00 -17.97
N HIS A 154 22.17 -16.45 -16.87
CA HIS A 154 23.42 -16.96 -16.30
C HIS A 154 23.27 -18.39 -15.75
N MET A 155 22.15 -18.72 -15.12
CA MET A 155 21.88 -20.08 -14.62
C MET A 155 21.77 -21.09 -15.77
N ILE A 156 21.06 -20.76 -16.86
CA ILE A 156 20.93 -21.68 -17.99
C ILE A 156 22.25 -21.86 -18.76
N GLN A 157 23.13 -20.85 -18.78
CA GLN A 157 24.47 -20.98 -19.37
C GLN A 157 25.33 -22.03 -18.66
N ARG A 158 25.07 -22.34 -17.37
CA ARG A 158 25.74 -23.43 -16.65
C ARG A 158 25.28 -24.82 -17.12
N VAL A 159 24.07 -24.91 -17.70
CA VAL A 159 23.45 -26.18 -18.15
C VAL A 159 23.66 -26.40 -19.64
N TRP A 160 23.30 -25.41 -20.46
CA TRP A 160 23.38 -25.44 -21.92
C TRP A 160 24.15 -24.19 -22.42
N PRO A 161 25.50 -24.25 -22.45
CA PRO A 161 26.31 -23.10 -22.85
C PRO A 161 26.07 -22.69 -24.31
N ASP A 162 25.58 -21.46 -24.52
CA ASP A 162 25.48 -20.81 -25.82
C ASP A 162 25.58 -19.28 -25.67
N PHE A 163 26.72 -18.73 -26.07
CA PHE A 163 27.01 -17.29 -25.93
C PHE A 163 26.60 -16.44 -27.15
N ARG A 164 25.94 -17.06 -28.15
CA ARG A 164 25.47 -16.38 -29.36
C ARG A 164 24.32 -15.42 -29.07
N ALA A 165 23.89 -14.70 -30.11
CA ALA A 165 22.83 -13.71 -29.98
C ALA A 165 21.45 -14.30 -29.63
N GLY A 166 21.18 -15.54 -30.04
CA GLY A 166 19.91 -16.25 -29.85
C GLY A 166 19.48 -16.33 -28.38
N PRO A 167 20.23 -17.02 -27.51
CA PRO A 167 20.00 -17.08 -26.07
C PRO A 167 19.73 -15.71 -25.43
N LYS A 168 20.63 -14.76 -25.69
CA LYS A 168 20.51 -13.40 -25.16
C LYS A 168 19.23 -12.68 -25.64
N ASN A 169 18.71 -12.99 -26.83
CA ASN A 169 17.43 -12.47 -27.32
C ASN A 169 16.23 -13.19 -26.70
N VAL A 170 16.33 -14.50 -26.41
CA VAL A 170 15.30 -15.27 -25.71
C VAL A 170 15.07 -14.68 -24.30
N PHE A 171 16.12 -14.32 -23.57
CA PHE A 171 15.97 -13.72 -22.23
C PHE A 171 15.68 -12.20 -22.24
N GLN A 172 15.78 -11.52 -23.38
CA GLN A 172 15.50 -10.08 -23.47
C GLN A 172 14.02 -9.75 -23.17
N GLY A 173 13.10 -10.62 -23.60
CA GLY A 173 11.66 -10.45 -23.39
C GLY A 173 11.11 -9.14 -23.99
N TYR A 174 10.55 -8.27 -23.14
CA TYR A 174 9.94 -6.99 -23.51
C TYR A 174 10.90 -5.78 -23.42
N VAL A 175 12.19 -5.99 -23.12
CA VAL A 175 13.12 -4.86 -22.98
C VAL A 175 13.38 -4.23 -24.36
N ARG A 176 12.88 -3.00 -24.55
CA ARG A 176 12.98 -2.27 -25.84
C ARG A 176 14.42 -1.91 -26.23
N LYS A 177 15.25 -1.51 -25.26
CA LYS A 177 16.66 -1.13 -25.49
C LYS A 177 17.57 -2.37 -25.38
N THR A 178 17.83 -3.04 -26.50
CA THR A 178 18.72 -4.22 -26.55
C THR A 178 20.09 -3.95 -25.94
N SER A 179 20.71 -2.80 -26.25
CA SER A 179 22.04 -2.44 -25.71
C SER A 179 22.09 -2.43 -24.18
N ARG A 180 21.04 -1.90 -23.52
CA ARG A 180 20.92 -1.90 -22.06
C ARG A 180 20.84 -3.32 -21.51
N PHE A 181 20.00 -4.18 -22.08
CA PHE A 181 19.89 -5.57 -21.64
C PHE A 181 21.21 -6.33 -21.78
N ARG A 182 21.90 -6.14 -22.92
CA ARG A 182 23.21 -6.77 -23.17
C ARG A 182 24.27 -6.28 -22.19
N TRP A 183 24.28 -4.99 -21.88
CA TRP A 183 25.18 -4.42 -20.89
C TRP A 183 24.93 -5.06 -19.51
N GLU A 184 23.67 -5.18 -19.07
CA GLU A 184 23.35 -5.84 -17.80
C GLU A 184 23.80 -7.30 -17.74
N LEU A 185 23.65 -8.08 -18.83
CA LEU A 185 24.20 -9.44 -18.91
C LEU A 185 25.72 -9.47 -18.74
N THR A 186 26.43 -8.53 -19.36
CA THR A 186 27.90 -8.48 -19.27
C THR A 186 28.42 -8.00 -17.91
N GLN A 187 27.64 -7.19 -17.20
CA GLN A 187 28.02 -6.64 -15.89
C GLN A 187 27.55 -7.50 -14.72
N PHE A 188 26.74 -8.53 -14.97
CA PHE A 188 26.12 -9.33 -13.93
C PHE A 188 27.14 -9.90 -12.93
N GLU A 189 28.19 -10.56 -13.43
CA GLU A 189 29.25 -11.17 -12.61
C GLU A 189 30.11 -10.14 -11.86
N ASN A 190 30.08 -8.86 -12.25
CA ASN A 190 30.78 -7.80 -11.52
C ASN A 190 30.02 -7.35 -10.26
N TRP A 191 28.72 -7.62 -10.17
CA TRP A 191 27.86 -7.13 -9.09
C TRP A 191 27.20 -8.22 -8.28
N TYR A 192 27.06 -9.42 -8.84
CA TYR A 192 26.31 -10.51 -8.23
C TYR A 192 27.04 -11.83 -8.38
N ASP A 193 26.95 -12.63 -7.32
CA ASP A 193 27.32 -14.04 -7.34
C ASP A 193 26.04 -14.90 -7.31
N ILE A 194 26.11 -16.10 -7.89
CA ILE A 194 25.01 -17.06 -7.91
C ILE A 194 25.42 -18.25 -7.04
N ASP A 195 24.58 -18.58 -6.06
CA ASP A 195 24.76 -19.77 -5.22
C ASP A 195 24.86 -21.05 -6.05
N ALA A 196 25.95 -21.79 -5.79
CA ALA A 196 26.31 -22.97 -6.56
C ALA A 196 25.29 -24.08 -6.35
N ASP A 197 24.88 -24.34 -5.10
CA ASP A 197 23.96 -25.44 -4.79
C ASP A 197 22.57 -25.20 -5.38
N LEU A 198 22.04 -23.98 -5.27
CA LEU A 198 20.79 -23.62 -5.94
C LEU A 198 20.90 -23.70 -7.46
N ALA A 199 22.02 -23.29 -8.03
CA ALA A 199 22.25 -23.39 -9.46
C ALA A 199 22.36 -24.84 -9.93
N ASP A 200 22.98 -25.70 -9.14
CA ASP A 200 23.12 -27.13 -9.42
C ASP A 200 21.77 -27.85 -9.26
N ALA A 201 21.04 -27.59 -8.18
CA ALA A 201 19.67 -28.11 -8.00
C ALA A 201 18.73 -27.67 -9.13
N PHE A 202 18.82 -26.40 -9.56
CA PHE A 202 18.11 -25.92 -10.73
C PHE A 202 18.56 -26.64 -12.00
N ALA A 203 19.86 -26.81 -12.21
CA ALA A 203 20.40 -27.51 -13.37
C ALA A 203 19.93 -28.96 -13.44
N ASP A 204 19.87 -29.66 -12.31
CA ASP A 204 19.43 -31.05 -12.24
C ASP A 204 17.94 -31.17 -12.60
N ARG A 205 17.08 -30.30 -12.04
CA ARG A 205 15.65 -30.23 -12.44
C ARG A 205 15.45 -29.95 -13.93
N LEU A 206 16.31 -29.11 -14.53
CA LEU A 206 16.26 -28.86 -15.98
C LEU A 206 16.72 -30.07 -16.82
N ARG A 207 17.71 -30.83 -16.35
CA ARG A 207 18.20 -32.06 -17.03
C ARG A 207 17.20 -33.20 -16.97
N GLU A 208 16.42 -33.28 -15.90
CA GLU A 208 15.34 -34.26 -15.73
C GLU A 208 14.10 -33.94 -16.58
N SER A 209 13.97 -32.70 -17.07
CA SER A 209 12.83 -32.25 -17.86
C SER A 209 12.94 -32.68 -19.33
N GLU A 210 12.16 -33.69 -19.73
CA GLU A 210 12.10 -34.17 -21.12
C GLU A 210 11.66 -33.06 -22.10
N GLY A 211 12.37 -32.92 -23.24
CA GLY A 211 11.99 -32.01 -24.33
C GLY A 211 12.34 -30.52 -24.11
N LEU A 212 12.84 -30.15 -22.92
CA LEU A 212 13.12 -28.76 -22.58
C LEU A 212 14.36 -28.22 -23.32
N GLN A 213 15.38 -29.06 -23.52
CA GLN A 213 16.59 -28.71 -24.25
C GLN A 213 16.31 -28.46 -25.75
N GLU A 214 15.49 -29.30 -26.38
CA GLU A 214 15.06 -29.14 -27.77
C GLU A 214 14.24 -27.86 -27.95
N THR A 215 13.34 -27.58 -27.00
CA THR A 215 12.55 -26.34 -26.96
C THR A 215 13.45 -25.12 -26.85
N TYR A 216 14.45 -25.16 -25.97
CA TYR A 216 15.43 -24.10 -25.84
C TYR A 216 16.24 -23.87 -27.13
N ALA A 217 16.67 -24.95 -27.79
CA ALA A 217 17.42 -24.87 -29.05
C ALA A 217 16.58 -24.28 -30.20
N ASP A 218 15.31 -24.70 -30.33
CA ASP A 218 14.35 -24.14 -31.31
C ASP A 218 14.13 -22.64 -31.06
N LEU A 219 13.90 -22.24 -29.81
CA LEU A 219 13.78 -20.82 -29.44
C LEU A 219 15.05 -20.04 -29.77
N CYS A 220 16.23 -20.56 -29.44
CA CYS A 220 17.49 -19.91 -29.78
C CYS A 220 17.67 -19.75 -31.30
N GLN A 221 17.17 -20.69 -32.11
CA GLN A 221 17.14 -20.59 -33.57
C GLN A 221 16.18 -19.51 -34.07
N ARG A 222 14.96 -19.45 -33.54
CA ARG A 222 13.94 -18.45 -33.89
C ARG A 222 14.39 -17.03 -33.54
N PHE A 223 15.06 -16.89 -32.40
CA PHE A 223 15.56 -15.62 -31.87
C PHE A 223 17.01 -15.29 -32.27
N ARG A 224 17.58 -15.95 -33.31
CA ARG A 224 18.97 -15.71 -33.78
C ARG A 224 19.32 -14.24 -34.04
N ARG A 225 18.35 -13.42 -34.47
CA ARG A 225 18.51 -11.98 -34.72
C ARG A 225 17.50 -11.20 -33.90
N SER A 226 17.90 -10.02 -33.41
CA SER A 226 16.98 -9.07 -32.79
C SER A 226 16.00 -8.57 -33.85
N ARG A 227 14.69 -8.63 -33.56
CA ARG A 227 13.62 -8.15 -34.45
C ARG A 227 12.80 -7.09 -33.73
N ALA A 228 12.41 -6.04 -34.45
CA ALA A 228 11.50 -5.02 -33.90
C ALA A 228 10.08 -5.58 -33.69
N HIS A 229 9.65 -6.48 -34.58
CA HIS A 229 8.37 -7.19 -34.48
C HIS A 229 8.62 -8.70 -34.39
N ILE A 230 8.09 -9.33 -33.34
CA ILE A 230 8.20 -10.77 -33.09
C ILE A 230 6.81 -11.36 -33.29
N PRO A 231 6.64 -12.38 -34.16
CA PRO A 231 5.36 -13.06 -34.35
C PRO A 231 4.77 -13.55 -33.02
N TRP A 232 3.44 -13.49 -32.87
CA TRP A 232 2.78 -13.89 -31.63
C TRP A 232 3.09 -15.32 -31.21
N GLU A 233 3.19 -16.26 -32.15
CA GLU A 233 3.55 -17.66 -31.86
C GLU A 233 4.94 -17.78 -31.21
N ASP A 234 5.96 -17.14 -31.80
CA ASP A 234 7.32 -17.12 -31.24
C ASP A 234 7.35 -16.43 -29.87
N ARG A 235 6.54 -15.37 -29.69
CA ARG A 235 6.41 -14.66 -28.42
C ARG A 235 5.76 -15.54 -27.35
N TRP A 236 4.69 -16.24 -27.69
CA TRP A 236 3.97 -17.11 -26.77
C TRP A 236 4.85 -18.27 -26.29
N ARG A 237 5.58 -18.94 -27.20
CA ARG A 237 6.56 -19.98 -26.82
C ARG A 237 7.68 -19.44 -25.93
N GLN A 238 8.17 -18.24 -26.21
CA GLN A 238 9.17 -17.57 -25.37
C GLN A 238 8.63 -17.30 -23.96
N ILE A 239 7.37 -16.84 -23.86
CA ILE A 239 6.68 -16.58 -22.61
C ILE A 239 6.50 -17.88 -21.80
N GLU A 240 6.03 -18.94 -22.45
CA GLU A 240 5.83 -20.26 -21.83
C GLU A 240 7.15 -20.83 -21.30
N PHE A 241 8.21 -20.82 -22.12
CA PHE A 241 9.53 -21.30 -21.74
C PHE A 241 10.11 -20.54 -20.53
N ILE A 242 10.10 -19.20 -20.57
CA ILE A 242 10.58 -18.39 -19.45
C ILE A 242 9.71 -18.61 -18.20
N GLY A 243 8.39 -18.79 -18.37
CA GLY A 243 7.48 -19.14 -17.29
C GLY A 243 7.86 -20.46 -16.63
N GLY A 244 8.11 -21.51 -17.42
CA GLY A 244 8.54 -22.82 -16.92
C GLY A 244 9.86 -22.78 -16.15
N LEU A 245 10.85 -22.04 -16.66
CA LEU A 245 12.12 -21.84 -15.94
C LEU A 245 11.91 -21.11 -14.61
N ARG A 246 11.03 -20.10 -14.57
CA ARG A 246 10.71 -19.36 -13.34
C ARG A 246 9.98 -20.22 -12.32
N SER A 247 9.04 -21.07 -12.74
CA SER A 247 8.37 -22.03 -11.87
C SER A 247 9.37 -23.01 -11.27
N THR A 248 10.22 -23.61 -12.11
CA THR A 248 11.26 -24.56 -11.68
C THR A 248 12.22 -23.90 -10.67
N LEU A 249 12.66 -22.66 -10.95
CA LEU A 249 13.51 -21.93 -10.03
C LEU A 249 12.80 -21.60 -8.71
N ALA A 250 11.52 -21.24 -8.76
CA ALA A 250 10.75 -20.95 -7.56
C ALA A 250 10.60 -22.19 -6.66
N GLU A 251 10.35 -23.37 -7.23
CA GLU A 251 10.32 -24.65 -6.49
C GLU A 251 11.65 -24.92 -5.81
N VAL A 252 12.76 -24.86 -6.55
CA VAL A 252 14.11 -25.06 -6.00
C VAL A 252 14.43 -24.05 -4.90
N CYS A 253 14.00 -22.80 -5.05
CA CYS A 253 14.20 -21.78 -4.02
C CYS A 253 13.34 -22.03 -2.78
N VAL A 254 12.12 -22.56 -2.91
CA VAL A 254 11.27 -22.92 -1.75
C VAL A 254 11.88 -24.10 -0.98
N ASP A 255 12.38 -25.11 -1.69
CA ASP A 255 13.04 -26.26 -1.08
C ASP A 255 14.28 -25.85 -0.27
N ALA A 256 15.04 -24.87 -0.75
CA ALA A 256 16.26 -24.39 -0.10
C ALA A 256 16.05 -23.35 1.01
N LEU A 257 14.82 -22.90 1.25
CA LEU A 257 14.53 -21.88 2.26
C LEU A 257 14.44 -22.42 3.69
N GLU A 258 14.21 -23.73 3.85
CA GLU A 258 14.21 -24.46 5.12
C GLU A 258 13.58 -23.70 6.33
N PRO A 259 12.34 -23.20 6.23
CA PRO A 259 11.79 -22.28 7.22
C PRO A 259 11.42 -22.96 8.55
N ASP A 260 11.87 -22.38 9.67
CA ASP A 260 11.44 -22.79 11.02
C ASP A 260 10.13 -22.12 11.46
N LEU A 261 9.95 -20.85 11.09
CA LEU A 261 8.78 -20.05 11.44
C LEU A 261 8.32 -19.19 10.27
N VAL A 262 7.09 -19.41 9.82
CA VAL A 262 6.45 -18.62 8.78
C VAL A 262 5.33 -17.78 9.42
N ILE A 263 5.37 -16.47 9.18
CA ILE A 263 4.40 -15.50 9.71
C ILE A 263 3.61 -14.91 8.55
N LEU A 264 2.30 -15.14 8.51
CA LEU A 264 1.39 -14.56 7.51
C LEU A 264 0.63 -13.41 8.13
N ASP A 265 0.95 -12.20 7.71
CA ASP A 265 0.27 -11.00 8.13
C ASP A 265 -0.77 -10.55 7.10
N GLU A 266 -1.94 -10.14 7.58
CA GLU A 266 -3.08 -9.73 6.74
C GLU A 266 -3.50 -10.82 5.75
N PHE A 267 -3.45 -12.10 6.17
CA PHE A 267 -3.67 -13.27 5.31
C PHE A 267 -5.04 -13.29 4.62
N GLN A 268 -6.04 -12.59 5.18
CA GLN A 268 -7.37 -12.48 4.60
C GLN A 268 -7.35 -11.82 3.21
N ARG A 269 -6.26 -11.13 2.84
CA ARG A 269 -6.05 -10.56 1.50
C ARG A 269 -5.59 -11.60 0.46
N PHE A 270 -5.18 -12.79 0.90
CA PHE A 270 -4.62 -13.84 0.04
C PHE A 270 -5.09 -15.23 0.49
N LYS A 271 -6.40 -15.37 0.72
CA LYS A 271 -7.03 -16.65 1.09
C LYS A 271 -6.80 -17.75 0.07
N ASP A 272 -6.70 -17.40 -1.21
CA ASP A 272 -6.38 -18.33 -2.28
C ASP A 272 -5.00 -18.97 -2.11
N LEU A 273 -4.08 -18.33 -1.39
CA LEU A 273 -2.78 -18.92 -1.04
C LEU A 273 -2.93 -20.12 -0.10
N LEU A 274 -3.95 -20.09 0.77
CA LEU A 274 -4.20 -21.14 1.77
C LEU A 274 -4.98 -22.32 1.17
N VAL A 275 -5.99 -22.02 0.35
CA VAL A 275 -6.97 -23.03 -0.11
C VAL A 275 -6.87 -23.33 -1.60
N GLY A 276 -6.22 -22.47 -2.40
CA GLY A 276 -6.16 -22.59 -3.86
C GLY A 276 -5.39 -23.83 -4.35
N GLU A 277 -5.69 -24.22 -5.58
CA GLU A 277 -5.06 -25.36 -6.26
C GLU A 277 -4.08 -24.95 -7.37
N HIS A 278 -4.01 -23.65 -7.67
CA HIS A 278 -3.11 -23.09 -8.68
C HIS A 278 -1.63 -23.17 -8.23
N ALA A 279 -0.68 -23.10 -9.17
CA ALA A 279 0.76 -23.24 -8.92
C ALA A 279 1.28 -22.34 -7.77
N THR A 280 0.83 -21.08 -7.71
CA THR A 280 1.12 -20.12 -6.62
C THR A 280 0.76 -20.69 -5.24
N ALA A 281 -0.41 -21.30 -5.10
CA ALA A 281 -0.88 -21.88 -3.85
C ALA A 281 -0.14 -23.18 -3.52
N GLN A 282 0.32 -23.93 -4.53
CA GLN A 282 1.14 -25.12 -4.33
C GLN A 282 2.52 -24.77 -3.76
N LEU A 283 3.20 -23.77 -4.32
CA LEU A 283 4.47 -23.26 -3.78
C LEU A 283 4.33 -22.77 -2.34
N ALA A 284 3.24 -22.07 -2.03
CA ALA A 284 2.98 -21.61 -0.68
C ALA A 284 2.65 -22.77 0.28
N LYS A 285 1.88 -23.77 -0.17
CA LYS A 285 1.61 -24.99 0.59
C LYS A 285 2.91 -25.72 0.94
N GLN A 286 3.82 -25.89 -0.02
CA GLN A 286 5.15 -26.47 0.21
C GLN A 286 5.89 -25.74 1.34
N LEU A 287 5.92 -24.40 1.30
CA LEU A 287 6.51 -23.59 2.36
C LEU A 287 5.81 -23.75 3.73
N PHE A 288 4.48 -23.87 3.75
CA PHE A 288 3.67 -23.98 4.99
C PHE A 288 3.63 -25.38 5.60
N THR A 289 4.10 -26.39 4.86
CA THR A 289 4.19 -27.78 5.31
C THR A 289 5.63 -28.30 5.28
N TYR A 290 6.62 -27.41 5.21
CA TYR A 290 8.02 -27.79 5.23
C TYR A 290 8.37 -28.59 6.49
N SER A 291 9.11 -29.68 6.29
CA SER A 291 9.48 -30.65 7.31
C SER A 291 10.72 -31.39 6.83
N ASP A 292 11.75 -31.45 7.66
CA ASP A 292 13.00 -32.17 7.40
C ASP A 292 13.45 -32.97 8.63
N GLU A 293 14.67 -33.53 8.59
CA GLU A 293 15.19 -34.32 9.72
C GLU A 293 15.47 -33.46 10.97
N ALA A 294 15.67 -32.16 10.80
CA ALA A 294 16.07 -31.23 11.86
C ALA A 294 14.88 -30.48 12.47
N SER A 295 13.85 -30.16 11.69
CA SER A 295 12.79 -29.25 12.08
C SER A 295 11.49 -29.45 11.30
N ASP A 296 10.43 -28.91 11.87
CA ASP A 296 9.14 -28.82 11.22
C ASP A 296 8.73 -27.35 11.24
N VAL A 297 8.17 -26.82 10.15
CA VAL A 297 7.76 -25.42 10.12
C VAL A 297 6.63 -25.12 11.12
N ARG A 298 6.65 -23.92 11.69
CA ARG A 298 5.54 -23.36 12.47
C ARG A 298 4.90 -22.20 11.73
N LEU A 299 3.58 -22.14 11.72
CA LEU A 299 2.82 -21.14 10.98
C LEU A 299 2.02 -20.24 11.91
N LEU A 300 2.37 -18.95 11.97
CA LEU A 300 1.62 -17.93 12.68
C LEU A 300 0.80 -17.09 11.70
N LEU A 301 -0.52 -17.05 11.87
CA LEU A 301 -1.41 -16.18 11.11
C LEU A 301 -1.77 -14.97 11.98
N LEU A 302 -1.67 -13.78 11.41
CA LEU A 302 -2.05 -12.52 12.03
C LEU A 302 -3.16 -11.86 11.21
N SER A 303 -4.34 -11.66 11.81
CA SER A 303 -5.42 -10.92 11.15
C SER A 303 -6.46 -10.45 12.15
N ALA A 304 -6.87 -9.18 12.11
CA ALA A 304 -8.01 -8.75 12.92
C ALA A 304 -9.37 -9.31 12.42
N THR A 305 -9.41 -9.66 11.13
CA THR A 305 -10.61 -10.09 10.41
C THR A 305 -10.27 -11.30 9.53
N PRO A 306 -9.98 -12.47 10.14
CA PRO A 306 -9.50 -13.66 9.44
C PRO A 306 -10.50 -14.17 8.39
N TYR A 307 -11.79 -13.98 8.65
CA TYR A 307 -12.91 -14.31 7.79
C TYR A 307 -13.92 -13.15 7.77
N LYS A 308 -14.79 -13.11 6.76
CA LYS A 308 -15.89 -12.13 6.73
C LYS A 308 -16.82 -12.42 7.92
N MET A 309 -17.12 -11.42 8.74
CA MET A 309 -18.00 -11.60 9.91
C MET A 309 -19.48 -11.68 9.53
N TYR A 310 -19.84 -11.05 8.40
CA TYR A 310 -21.22 -10.94 7.94
C TYR A 310 -21.18 -10.72 6.42
N THR A 311 -22.05 -11.40 5.68
CA THR A 311 -22.26 -11.14 4.25
C THR A 311 -23.72 -10.74 4.00
N LEU A 312 -23.92 -9.67 3.24
CA LEU A 312 -25.25 -9.19 2.87
C LEU A 312 -25.89 -10.13 1.84
N HIS A 313 -27.22 -10.12 1.75
CA HIS A 313 -27.97 -11.02 0.87
C HIS A 313 -27.54 -10.96 -0.61
N HIS A 314 -27.08 -9.81 -1.10
CA HIS A 314 -26.58 -9.63 -2.47
C HIS A 314 -25.13 -10.11 -2.65
N GLU A 315 -24.35 -10.24 -1.58
CA GLU A 315 -22.96 -10.73 -1.62
C GLU A 315 -22.89 -12.27 -1.51
N ARG A 316 -24.00 -12.93 -1.11
CA ARG A 316 -24.06 -14.39 -0.90
C ARG A 316 -23.78 -15.23 -2.16
N ALA A 317 -23.95 -14.65 -3.36
CA ALA A 317 -23.67 -15.34 -4.61
C ALA A 317 -22.16 -15.52 -4.86
N GLU A 318 -21.32 -14.62 -4.31
CA GLU A 318 -19.87 -14.60 -4.52
C GLU A 318 -19.10 -15.01 -3.25
N ASP A 319 -19.61 -14.67 -2.05
CA ASP A 319 -18.92 -14.93 -0.77
C ASP A 319 -19.89 -15.29 0.37
N ASP A 320 -19.63 -16.41 1.04
CA ASP A 320 -20.35 -16.88 2.24
C ASP A 320 -19.44 -16.82 3.48
N HIS A 321 -19.78 -15.93 4.43
CA HIS A 321 -19.04 -15.75 5.69
C HIS A 321 -18.89 -17.05 6.49
N TYR A 322 -19.91 -17.92 6.48
CA TYR A 322 -19.87 -19.17 7.22
C TYR A 322 -18.88 -20.14 6.58
N ARG A 323 -18.93 -20.28 5.25
CA ARG A 323 -17.99 -21.12 4.50
C ARG A 323 -16.54 -20.64 4.65
N ASP A 324 -16.35 -19.33 4.69
CA ASP A 324 -15.05 -18.69 4.86
C ASP A 324 -14.44 -18.94 6.25
N PHE A 325 -15.26 -18.87 7.30
CA PHE A 325 -14.89 -19.30 8.65
C PHE A 325 -14.46 -20.77 8.68
N LEU A 326 -15.28 -21.67 8.12
CA LEU A 326 -14.97 -23.11 8.11
C LEU A 326 -13.66 -23.40 7.38
N ARG A 327 -13.45 -22.83 6.19
CA ARG A 327 -12.19 -22.98 5.42
C ARG A 327 -10.96 -22.54 6.22
N THR A 328 -11.09 -21.45 6.97
CA THR A 328 -9.99 -20.94 7.80
C THR A 328 -9.65 -21.94 8.91
N VAL A 329 -10.67 -22.46 9.61
CA VAL A 329 -10.45 -23.44 10.68
C VAL A 329 -9.96 -24.78 10.13
N GLU A 330 -10.48 -25.25 9.00
CA GLU A 330 -9.99 -26.44 8.29
C GLU A 330 -8.50 -26.35 7.98
N PHE A 331 -8.05 -25.18 7.51
CA PHE A 331 -6.63 -24.92 7.28
C PHE A 331 -5.83 -24.96 8.59
N LEU A 332 -6.32 -24.36 9.67
CA LEU A 332 -5.61 -24.33 10.95
C LEU A 332 -5.55 -25.70 11.65
N ASP A 333 -6.61 -26.51 11.53
CA ASP A 333 -6.69 -27.85 12.13
C ASP A 333 -5.70 -28.84 11.49
N ALA A 334 -5.36 -28.62 10.22
CA ALA A 334 -4.48 -29.46 9.38
C ALA A 334 -4.92 -30.95 9.25
N GLU A 335 -5.98 -31.37 9.95
CA GLU A 335 -6.48 -32.75 9.99
C GLU A 335 -8.00 -32.77 9.70
N PRO A 336 -8.45 -33.40 8.59
CA PRO A 336 -9.85 -33.39 8.18
C PRO A 336 -10.84 -33.92 9.23
N LYS A 337 -10.41 -34.89 10.07
CA LYS A 337 -11.27 -35.46 11.12
C LYS A 337 -11.61 -34.44 12.22
N LYS A 338 -10.65 -33.59 12.59
CA LYS A 338 -10.85 -32.53 13.59
C LYS A 338 -11.83 -31.48 13.06
N SER A 339 -11.64 -31.03 11.82
CA SER A 339 -12.53 -30.06 11.18
C SER A 339 -13.96 -30.59 11.08
N GLN A 340 -14.13 -31.87 10.67
CA GLN A 340 -15.45 -32.51 10.62
C GLN A 340 -16.13 -32.60 11.99
N HIS A 341 -15.37 -32.77 13.07
CA HIS A 341 -15.93 -32.76 14.42
C HIS A 341 -16.49 -31.38 14.78
N LEU A 342 -15.75 -30.31 14.48
CA LEU A 342 -16.23 -28.94 14.67
C LEU A 342 -17.49 -28.65 13.85
N HIS A 343 -17.56 -29.13 12.60
CA HIS A 343 -18.76 -28.96 11.76
C HIS A 343 -20.00 -29.57 12.42
N ARG A 344 -19.86 -30.76 13.03
CA ARG A 344 -20.97 -31.40 13.77
C ARG A 344 -21.34 -30.58 15.01
N LEU A 345 -20.37 -30.09 15.77
CA LEU A 345 -20.64 -29.25 16.94
C LEU A 345 -21.39 -27.96 16.57
N LEU A 346 -21.03 -27.31 15.47
CA LEU A 346 -21.72 -26.10 14.98
C LEU A 346 -23.14 -26.41 14.53
N GLU A 347 -23.36 -27.55 13.87
CA GLU A 347 -24.70 -28.01 13.50
C GLU A 347 -25.54 -28.31 14.75
N ASP A 348 -24.98 -29.06 15.71
CA ASP A 348 -25.63 -29.39 16.98
C ASP A 348 -25.99 -28.12 17.77
N TYR A 349 -25.10 -27.11 17.77
CA TYR A 349 -25.35 -25.80 18.38
C TYR A 349 -26.53 -25.10 17.71
N ARG A 350 -26.57 -25.08 16.37
CA ARG A 350 -27.69 -24.51 15.60
C ARG A 350 -29.01 -25.22 15.90
N GLN A 351 -29.01 -26.55 15.96
CA GLN A 351 -30.20 -27.34 16.31
C GLN A 351 -30.66 -27.08 17.75
N ALA A 352 -29.72 -26.93 18.69
CA ALA A 352 -30.01 -26.59 20.07
C ALA A 352 -30.64 -25.19 20.21
N MET A 353 -30.24 -24.21 19.39
CA MET A 353 -30.84 -22.87 19.37
C MET A 353 -32.33 -22.90 19.02
N TYR A 354 -32.78 -23.79 18.14
CA TYR A 354 -34.21 -23.97 17.84
C TYR A 354 -35.01 -24.58 19.00
N ARG A 355 -34.34 -25.18 20.00
CA ARG A 355 -34.95 -25.83 21.16
C ARG A 355 -34.66 -25.10 22.47
N ILE A 356 -34.34 -23.80 22.39
CA ILE A 356 -33.93 -23.00 23.55
C ILE A 356 -34.99 -22.93 24.66
N GLU A 357 -36.27 -23.10 24.30
CA GLU A 357 -37.39 -23.17 25.24
C GLU A 357 -37.28 -24.36 26.21
N SER A 358 -36.54 -25.41 25.85
CA SER A 358 -36.30 -26.59 26.68
C SER A 358 -35.12 -26.45 27.66
N GLY A 359 -34.49 -25.29 27.73
CA GLY A 359 -33.34 -24.99 28.59
C GLY A 359 -32.02 -24.80 27.83
N THR A 360 -31.05 -24.16 28.49
CA THR A 360 -29.78 -23.73 27.87
C THR A 360 -28.58 -24.62 28.21
N GLU A 361 -28.71 -25.60 29.10
CA GLU A 361 -27.60 -26.43 29.59
C GLU A 361 -26.86 -27.16 28.46
N ASN A 362 -27.61 -27.81 27.55
CA ASN A 362 -27.02 -28.49 26.39
C ASN A 362 -26.33 -27.50 25.43
N LEU A 363 -26.91 -26.30 25.26
CA LEU A 363 -26.35 -25.25 24.41
C LEU A 363 -25.01 -24.73 24.98
N VAL A 364 -24.93 -24.53 26.30
CA VAL A 364 -23.70 -24.14 27.00
C VAL A 364 -22.63 -25.23 26.87
N ARG A 365 -22.99 -26.50 27.06
CA ARG A 365 -22.06 -27.62 26.88
C ARG A 365 -21.48 -27.69 25.46
N ILE A 366 -22.31 -27.53 24.43
CA ILE A 366 -21.85 -27.53 23.04
C ILE A 366 -20.96 -26.30 22.77
N LYS A 367 -21.34 -25.13 23.29
CA LYS A 367 -20.51 -23.92 23.23
C LYS A 367 -19.12 -24.17 23.82
N GLU A 368 -19.03 -24.75 25.01
CA GLU A 368 -17.74 -25.03 25.67
C GLU A 368 -16.88 -25.99 24.85
N GLN A 369 -17.48 -26.96 24.17
CA GLN A 369 -16.77 -27.87 23.26
C GLN A 369 -16.25 -27.14 22.02
N ILE A 370 -17.05 -26.24 21.44
CA ILE A 370 -16.62 -25.38 20.32
C ILE A 370 -15.48 -24.47 20.78
N GLU A 371 -15.58 -23.84 21.95
CA GLU A 371 -14.53 -22.99 22.52
C GLU A 371 -13.24 -23.76 22.77
N ALA A 372 -13.33 -24.95 23.36
CA ALA A 372 -12.18 -25.83 23.58
C ALA A 372 -11.53 -26.22 22.26
N HIS A 373 -12.31 -26.49 21.21
CA HIS A 373 -11.78 -26.78 19.87
C HIS A 373 -11.04 -25.56 19.31
N LEU A 374 -11.69 -24.39 19.28
CA LEU A 374 -11.13 -23.18 18.65
C LEU A 374 -9.91 -22.64 19.41
N ARG A 375 -9.89 -22.71 20.74
CA ARG A 375 -8.74 -22.30 21.56
C ARG A 375 -7.46 -23.01 21.17
N ARG A 376 -7.54 -24.23 20.62
CA ARG A 376 -6.35 -24.98 20.16
C ARG A 376 -5.63 -24.34 18.97
N VAL A 377 -6.35 -23.57 18.17
CA VAL A 377 -5.86 -23.09 16.87
C VAL A 377 -5.93 -21.57 16.73
N MET A 378 -6.64 -20.87 17.62
CA MET A 378 -6.73 -19.42 17.58
C MET A 378 -6.90 -18.75 18.95
N SER A 379 -6.50 -17.49 19.02
CA SER A 379 -6.82 -16.55 20.10
C SER A 379 -7.42 -15.25 19.54
N ARG A 380 -8.20 -14.52 20.34
CA ARG A 380 -8.77 -13.22 19.96
C ARG A 380 -8.96 -12.33 21.19
N THR A 381 -8.29 -11.19 21.18
CA THR A 381 -8.43 -10.13 22.18
C THR A 381 -9.14 -8.92 21.58
N GLU A 382 -10.12 -8.36 22.32
CA GLU A 382 -10.87 -7.15 21.95
C GLU A 382 -10.83 -6.14 23.11
N ARG A 383 -10.69 -4.85 22.82
CA ARG A 383 -10.53 -3.79 23.83
C ARG A 383 -11.73 -3.68 24.77
N LEU A 384 -12.93 -3.67 24.17
CA LEU A 384 -14.18 -3.41 24.90
C LEU A 384 -14.68 -4.62 25.70
N ARG A 385 -14.39 -5.84 25.24
CA ARG A 385 -14.75 -7.06 25.99
C ARG A 385 -13.87 -7.28 27.23
N ALA A 386 -12.73 -6.62 27.29
CA ALA A 386 -11.83 -6.64 28.44
C ALA A 386 -12.11 -5.53 29.46
N SER A 387 -12.96 -4.54 29.14
CA SER A 387 -13.41 -3.50 30.07
C SER A 387 -14.75 -3.88 30.71
N GLU A 388 -15.00 -3.37 31.92
CA GLU A 388 -16.28 -3.57 32.64
C GLU A 388 -17.48 -2.97 31.86
N ASP A 389 -17.23 -1.95 31.04
CA ASP A 389 -18.20 -1.35 30.13
C ASP A 389 -17.91 -1.79 28.69
N ALA A 390 -18.73 -2.71 28.17
CA ALA A 390 -18.63 -3.20 26.80
C ALA A 390 -18.96 -2.13 25.73
N GLU A 391 -19.54 -1.00 26.13
CA GLU A 391 -19.88 0.13 25.25
C GLU A 391 -19.09 1.41 25.57
N GLY A 392 -18.09 1.36 26.46
CA GLY A 392 -17.43 2.56 27.02
C GLY A 392 -16.73 3.50 26.04
N MET A 393 -16.68 3.18 24.75
CA MET A 393 -16.19 4.04 23.67
C MET A 393 -17.26 4.49 22.67
N MET A 394 -18.53 4.15 22.88
CA MET A 394 -19.64 4.45 21.99
C MET A 394 -20.70 5.29 22.70
N ARG A 395 -21.26 6.25 21.96
CA ARG A 395 -22.43 7.00 22.40
C ARG A 395 -23.41 7.08 21.24
N GLN A 396 -24.66 6.69 21.48
CA GLN A 396 -25.72 6.91 20.52
C GLN A 396 -26.07 8.40 20.47
N ILE A 397 -25.99 8.98 19.28
CA ILE A 397 -26.40 10.36 19.03
C ILE A 397 -27.58 10.31 18.06
N PRO A 398 -28.78 10.75 18.47
CA PRO A 398 -29.93 10.76 17.57
C PRO A 398 -29.72 11.78 16.45
N SER A 399 -30.22 11.45 15.25
CA SER A 399 -30.23 12.37 14.13
C SER A 399 -31.24 13.50 14.39
N THR A 400 -30.77 14.64 14.89
CA THR A 400 -31.58 15.84 15.12
C THR A 400 -31.48 16.81 13.93
N GLY A 401 -32.57 17.51 13.61
CA GLY A 401 -32.57 18.54 12.56
C GLY A 401 -32.61 18.00 11.13
N LEU A 402 -33.26 16.85 10.91
CA LEU A 402 -33.60 16.38 9.57
C LEU A 402 -34.88 17.09 9.10
N GLU A 403 -34.75 17.99 8.13
CA GLU A 403 -35.88 18.73 7.58
C GLU A 403 -36.32 18.09 6.27
N LEU A 404 -37.54 17.55 6.20
CA LEU A 404 -38.16 17.13 4.95
C LEU A 404 -38.85 18.33 4.30
N THR A 405 -38.57 18.59 3.04
CA THR A 405 -39.22 19.66 2.26
C THR A 405 -40.39 19.12 1.44
N ALA A 406 -41.25 20.01 0.95
CA ALA A 406 -42.33 19.63 0.04
C ALA A 406 -41.77 19.02 -1.26
N ASP A 407 -40.66 19.55 -1.77
CA ASP A 407 -39.98 19.05 -2.96
C ASP A 407 -39.49 17.61 -2.75
N ASP A 408 -38.98 17.25 -1.56
CA ASP A 408 -38.57 15.87 -1.28
C ASP A 408 -39.74 14.88 -1.43
N VAL A 409 -40.94 15.29 -1.02
CA VAL A 409 -42.18 14.49 -1.17
C VAL A 409 -42.60 14.45 -2.64
N GLY A 410 -42.47 15.56 -3.37
CA GLY A 410 -42.66 15.61 -4.82
C GLY A 410 -41.76 14.61 -5.55
N ASP A 411 -40.47 14.62 -5.23
CA ASP A 411 -39.46 13.72 -5.80
C ASP A 411 -39.83 12.24 -5.54
N TYR A 412 -40.34 11.91 -4.35
CA TYR A 412 -40.84 10.57 -4.04
C TYR A 412 -42.05 10.17 -4.90
N LEU A 413 -43.01 11.08 -5.07
CA LEU A 413 -44.21 10.82 -5.87
C LEU A 413 -43.87 10.61 -7.34
N THR A 414 -43.03 11.48 -7.92
CA THR A 414 -42.52 11.36 -9.28
C THR A 414 -41.77 10.05 -9.48
N LEU A 415 -40.87 9.69 -8.56
CA LEU A 415 -40.16 8.41 -8.64
C LEU A 415 -41.12 7.22 -8.52
N GLY A 416 -42.19 7.34 -7.73
CA GLY A 416 -43.23 6.33 -7.60
C GLY A 416 -44.09 6.18 -8.86
N GLU A 417 -44.32 7.27 -9.60
CA GLU A 417 -44.96 7.25 -10.92
C GLU A 417 -44.07 6.55 -11.96
N ILE A 418 -42.81 6.97 -12.05
CA ILE A 418 -41.79 6.33 -12.91
C ILE A 418 -41.70 4.84 -12.61
N GLY A 419 -41.59 4.48 -11.32
CA GLY A 419 -41.54 3.10 -10.88
C GLY A 419 -42.78 2.31 -11.27
N ARG A 420 -43.98 2.90 -11.25
CA ARG A 420 -45.20 2.20 -11.72
C ARG A 420 -45.20 1.96 -13.22
N GLU A 421 -44.76 2.95 -14.00
CA GLU A 421 -44.70 2.88 -15.46
C GLU A 421 -43.79 1.73 -15.93
N VAL A 422 -42.65 1.55 -15.27
CA VAL A 422 -41.65 0.53 -15.63
C VAL A 422 -41.78 -0.79 -14.83
N GLY A 423 -42.89 -0.97 -14.10
CA GLY A 423 -43.15 -2.19 -13.34
C GLY A 423 -42.24 -2.41 -12.11
N GLN A 424 -41.63 -1.35 -11.57
CA GLN A 424 -40.80 -1.30 -10.36
C GLN A 424 -41.36 -0.34 -9.27
N PRO A 425 -42.56 -0.58 -8.69
CA PRO A 425 -43.25 0.40 -7.83
C PRO A 425 -42.62 0.60 -6.42
N ARG A 426 -41.69 -0.25 -6.00
CA ARG A 426 -41.11 -0.22 -4.63
C ARG A 426 -39.89 0.69 -4.56
N VAL A 427 -40.12 2.00 -4.63
CA VAL A 427 -39.03 3.01 -4.70
C VAL A 427 -38.68 3.68 -3.38
N LEU A 428 -39.48 3.48 -2.32
CA LEU A 428 -39.34 4.19 -1.04
C LEU A 428 -37.95 4.01 -0.41
N GLU A 429 -37.43 2.78 -0.41
CA GLU A 429 -36.12 2.50 0.20
C GLU A 429 -34.96 3.10 -0.61
N TYR A 430 -35.12 3.27 -1.92
CA TYR A 430 -34.15 3.99 -2.74
C TYR A 430 -34.20 5.49 -2.45
N TRP A 431 -35.40 6.09 -2.43
CA TRP A 431 -35.60 7.51 -2.17
C TRP A 431 -35.06 7.94 -0.79
N LYS A 432 -35.27 7.11 0.25
CA LYS A 432 -34.68 7.37 1.59
C LYS A 432 -33.16 7.35 1.60
N ALA A 433 -32.53 6.64 0.67
CA ALA A 433 -31.13 6.27 0.72
C ALA A 433 -30.23 7.22 -0.08
N ALA A 434 -30.64 7.62 -1.29
CA ALA A 434 -29.83 8.47 -2.16
C ALA A 434 -30.67 9.52 -2.91
N PRO A 435 -30.08 10.68 -3.20
CA PRO A 435 -30.68 11.68 -4.08
C PRO A 435 -30.45 11.35 -5.56
N TYR A 436 -31.14 12.05 -6.46
CA TYR A 436 -30.91 12.00 -7.92
C TYR A 436 -30.73 10.58 -8.47
N LEU A 437 -31.60 9.67 -8.02
CA LEU A 437 -31.39 8.22 -8.16
C LEU A 437 -31.16 7.80 -9.60
N LEU A 438 -31.88 8.37 -10.56
CA LEU A 438 -31.73 7.98 -11.96
C LEU A 438 -30.40 8.44 -12.57
N SER A 439 -29.71 9.41 -11.98
CA SER A 439 -28.36 9.80 -12.43
C SER A 439 -27.26 8.93 -11.83
N PHE A 440 -27.48 8.34 -10.66
CA PHE A 440 -26.45 7.57 -9.94
C PHE A 440 -26.65 6.06 -9.99
N MET A 441 -27.87 5.58 -10.22
CA MET A 441 -28.13 4.16 -10.45
C MET A 441 -27.50 3.73 -11.77
N ASP A 442 -26.70 2.66 -11.72
CA ASP A 442 -26.13 2.00 -12.91
C ASP A 442 -26.93 0.70 -13.17
N ASP A 443 -26.62 -0.38 -12.46
CA ASP A 443 -27.19 -1.73 -12.69
C ASP A 443 -28.46 -2.05 -11.89
N TYR A 444 -29.21 -1.02 -11.49
CA TYR A 444 -30.46 -1.21 -10.77
C TYR A 444 -31.58 -1.51 -11.76
N LYS A 445 -32.39 -2.55 -11.46
CA LYS A 445 -33.54 -2.91 -12.30
C LYS A 445 -34.45 -1.71 -12.62
N LEU A 446 -34.66 -0.81 -11.65
CA LEU A 446 -35.40 0.44 -11.89
C LEU A 446 -34.79 1.26 -13.04
N LYS A 447 -33.48 1.49 -13.05
CA LYS A 447 -32.79 2.27 -14.08
C LYS A 447 -32.78 1.54 -15.42
N THR A 448 -32.49 0.24 -15.42
CA THR A 448 -32.41 -0.54 -16.66
C THR A 448 -33.76 -0.60 -17.37
N GLU A 449 -34.86 -0.75 -16.62
CA GLU A 449 -36.21 -0.76 -17.20
C GLU A 449 -36.62 0.64 -17.69
N VAL A 450 -36.23 1.72 -16.99
CA VAL A 450 -36.41 3.09 -17.50
C VAL A 450 -35.71 3.30 -18.85
N VAL A 451 -34.44 2.90 -18.97
CA VAL A 451 -33.69 3.02 -20.24
C VAL A 451 -34.33 2.16 -21.33
N ALA A 452 -34.68 0.91 -21.03
CA ALA A 452 -35.33 0.01 -21.98
C ALA A 452 -36.69 0.54 -22.45
N SER A 453 -37.51 1.12 -21.56
CA SER A 453 -38.79 1.74 -21.91
C SER A 453 -38.63 2.97 -22.80
N LEU A 454 -37.58 3.77 -22.62
CA LEU A 454 -37.28 4.93 -23.47
C LEU A 454 -36.82 4.49 -24.88
N ASP A 455 -35.99 3.45 -24.96
CA ASP A 455 -35.51 2.91 -26.25
C ASP A 455 -36.64 2.23 -27.04
N ALA A 456 -37.60 1.61 -26.36
CA ALA A 456 -38.68 0.84 -26.99
C ALA A 456 -39.81 1.71 -27.55
N SER A 457 -40.11 2.88 -26.95
CA SER A 457 -41.21 3.75 -27.41
C SER A 457 -41.01 5.20 -26.94
N PRO A 458 -40.67 6.13 -27.84
CA PRO A 458 -40.49 7.55 -27.51
C PRO A 458 -41.78 8.26 -27.06
N GLU A 459 -42.97 7.75 -27.41
CA GLU A 459 -44.25 8.40 -27.09
C GLU A 459 -44.81 8.04 -25.69
N ASN A 460 -44.00 7.40 -24.85
CA ASN A 460 -44.42 7.01 -23.50
C ASN A 460 -44.50 8.26 -22.60
N GLY A 461 -45.51 8.35 -21.73
CA GLY A 461 -45.64 9.43 -20.74
C GLY A 461 -44.43 9.58 -19.80
N LEU A 462 -43.49 8.62 -19.86
CA LEU A 462 -42.20 8.63 -19.18
C LEU A 462 -41.28 9.79 -19.58
N GLU A 463 -41.25 10.21 -20.85
CA GLU A 463 -40.41 11.35 -21.27
C GLU A 463 -40.87 12.64 -20.59
N LYS A 464 -42.20 12.85 -20.55
CA LYS A 464 -42.81 13.95 -19.83
C LYS A 464 -42.53 13.85 -18.32
N LEU A 465 -42.67 12.66 -17.74
CA LEU A 465 -42.35 12.44 -16.31
C LEU A 465 -40.87 12.67 -15.98
N LEU A 466 -39.93 12.47 -16.91
CA LEU A 466 -38.51 12.75 -16.70
C LEU A 466 -38.16 14.22 -16.93
N THR A 467 -38.90 14.90 -17.81
CA THR A 467 -38.73 16.33 -18.13
C THR A 467 -39.36 17.21 -17.05
N ASP A 468 -40.58 16.87 -16.63
CA ASP A 468 -41.33 17.55 -15.57
C ASP A 468 -40.89 17.06 -14.17
N GLY A 469 -40.21 15.91 -14.11
CA GLY A 469 -39.95 15.15 -12.89
C GLY A 469 -38.80 15.64 -12.04
N GLY A 470 -38.93 16.84 -11.47
CA GLY A 470 -38.21 17.27 -10.26
C GLY A 470 -36.74 16.85 -10.18
N ARG A 471 -36.29 16.48 -8.97
CA ARG A 471 -34.88 16.17 -8.66
C ARG A 471 -34.61 14.67 -8.67
N VAL A 472 -35.28 13.91 -9.55
CA VAL A 472 -34.98 12.48 -9.75
C VAL A 472 -33.71 12.24 -10.59
N SER A 473 -33.31 13.26 -11.36
CA SER A 473 -32.07 13.33 -12.13
C SER A 473 -31.32 14.62 -11.79
N LEU A 474 -29.99 14.64 -12.00
CA LEU A 474 -29.16 15.81 -11.79
C LEU A 474 -29.50 16.92 -12.81
N PRO A 475 -29.65 18.18 -12.38
CA PRO A 475 -29.81 19.32 -13.27
C PRO A 475 -28.44 19.69 -13.89
N TRP A 476 -28.14 19.13 -15.06
CA TRP A 476 -26.81 19.28 -15.69
C TRP A 476 -26.42 20.73 -16.00
N GLU A 477 -27.38 21.57 -16.40
CA GLU A 477 -27.11 23.00 -16.65
C GLU A 477 -26.62 23.73 -15.39
N GLU A 478 -27.24 23.42 -14.23
CA GLU A 478 -26.83 23.95 -12.94
C GLU A 478 -25.46 23.39 -12.51
N VAL A 479 -25.23 22.10 -12.73
CA VAL A 479 -23.94 21.44 -12.46
C VAL A 479 -22.81 22.08 -13.28
N GLU A 480 -23.05 22.33 -14.57
CA GLU A 480 -22.09 22.97 -15.48
C GLU A 480 -21.82 24.43 -15.10
N ALA A 481 -22.81 25.11 -14.53
CA ALA A 481 -22.69 26.49 -14.04
C ALA A 481 -22.05 26.61 -12.65
N TYR A 482 -21.68 25.49 -12.00
CA TYR A 482 -21.33 25.48 -10.58
C TYR A 482 -22.43 26.13 -9.70
N ALA A 483 -23.70 26.00 -10.07
CA ALA A 483 -24.81 26.56 -9.29
C ALA A 483 -25.01 25.81 -7.96
N GLN A 484 -25.69 26.46 -7.01
CA GLN A 484 -26.05 25.81 -5.74
C GLN A 484 -27.11 24.74 -5.98
N LEU A 485 -26.77 23.49 -5.69
CA LEU A 485 -27.72 22.38 -5.76
C LEU A 485 -28.31 22.09 -4.37
N ASP A 486 -29.61 21.88 -4.29
CA ASP A 486 -30.20 21.19 -3.14
C ASP A 486 -29.82 19.70 -3.22
N PRO A 487 -29.17 19.11 -2.20
CA PRO A 487 -28.83 17.70 -2.18
C PRO A 487 -29.99 16.72 -2.34
N ALA A 488 -31.26 17.17 -2.35
CA ALA A 488 -32.48 16.38 -2.55
C ALA A 488 -32.61 15.18 -1.59
N ASN A 489 -32.00 15.30 -0.41
CA ASN A 489 -32.07 14.30 0.65
C ASN A 489 -31.78 14.96 2.01
N ALA A 490 -32.71 14.83 2.96
CA ALA A 490 -32.60 15.46 4.28
C ALA A 490 -31.34 15.06 5.06
N ARG A 491 -30.89 13.79 4.93
CA ARG A 491 -29.66 13.32 5.61
C ARG A 491 -28.41 13.91 4.96
N LEU A 492 -28.40 14.03 3.63
CA LEU A 492 -27.30 14.65 2.91
C LEU A 492 -27.22 16.15 3.14
N ARG A 493 -28.36 16.85 3.22
CA ARG A 493 -28.42 18.26 3.65
C ARG A 493 -27.81 18.44 5.04
N SER A 494 -28.17 17.58 6.00
CA SER A 494 -27.57 17.59 7.34
C SER A 494 -26.05 17.33 7.32
N LEU A 495 -25.58 16.44 6.45
CA LEU A 495 -24.14 16.19 6.25
C LEU A 495 -23.41 17.42 5.72
N LEU A 496 -23.92 18.06 4.66
CA LEU A 496 -23.32 19.27 4.08
C LEU A 496 -23.33 20.43 5.07
N ALA A 497 -24.42 20.62 5.81
CA ALA A 497 -24.49 21.64 6.87
C ALA A 497 -23.46 21.39 7.99
N TRP A 498 -23.19 20.13 8.33
CA TRP A 498 -22.13 19.78 9.27
C TRP A 498 -20.73 20.05 8.69
N MET A 499 -20.49 19.74 7.41
CA MET A 499 -19.23 20.06 6.72
C MET A 499 -18.99 21.57 6.61
N GLU A 500 -20.05 22.33 6.31
CA GLU A 500 -20.01 23.78 6.22
C GLU A 500 -19.68 24.43 7.56
N ARG A 501 -20.33 24.00 8.66
CA ARG A 501 -20.02 24.50 10.01
C ARG A 501 -18.54 24.33 10.36
N GLY A 502 -17.95 23.18 10.03
CA GLY A 502 -16.53 22.91 10.26
C GLY A 502 -15.58 23.47 9.21
N GLU A 503 -16.08 24.26 8.24
CA GLU A 503 -15.33 24.75 7.07
C GLU A 503 -14.54 23.65 6.34
N ALA A 504 -15.07 22.43 6.30
CA ALA A 504 -14.34 21.23 5.89
C ALA A 504 -13.80 21.32 4.45
N TRP A 505 -14.46 22.09 3.59
CA TRP A 505 -14.06 22.33 2.21
C TRP A 505 -12.73 23.11 2.09
N LYS A 506 -12.26 23.76 3.17
CA LYS A 506 -10.94 24.42 3.25
C LYS A 506 -9.82 23.49 3.71
N LEU A 507 -10.14 22.29 4.17
CA LEU A 507 -9.19 21.38 4.80
C LEU A 507 -8.63 20.39 3.78
N LEU A 508 -7.31 20.36 3.63
CA LEU A 508 -6.63 19.30 2.89
C LEU A 508 -6.61 17.98 3.69
N TRP A 509 -6.51 18.08 5.02
CA TRP A 509 -6.59 16.97 5.96
C TRP A 509 -7.27 17.41 7.26
N LEU A 510 -7.74 16.44 8.05
CA LEU A 510 -8.37 16.70 9.35
C LEU A 510 -7.37 17.22 10.38
N PRO A 511 -7.82 18.04 11.36
CA PRO A 511 -6.98 18.46 12.47
C PRO A 511 -6.33 17.26 13.21
N PRO A 512 -5.04 17.31 13.56
CA PRO A 512 -4.38 16.23 14.29
C PRO A 512 -4.98 16.03 15.68
N ALA A 513 -5.13 14.77 16.12
CA ALA A 513 -5.67 14.49 17.45
C ALA A 513 -4.78 15.07 18.59
N LEU A 514 -3.46 15.07 18.37
CA LEU A 514 -2.44 15.63 19.26
C LEU A 514 -1.59 16.62 18.45
N PRO A 515 -1.94 17.91 18.42
CA PRO A 515 -1.15 18.91 17.71
C PRO A 515 0.14 19.26 18.48
N TYR A 516 1.21 19.56 17.76
CA TYR A 516 2.48 20.01 18.34
C TYR A 516 2.43 21.47 18.86
N TYR A 517 1.64 22.32 18.20
CA TYR A 517 1.40 23.74 18.53
C TYR A 517 -0.10 24.06 18.39
N ALA A 518 -0.60 25.17 18.95
CA ALA A 518 -2.03 25.47 18.81
C ALA A 518 -2.41 25.74 17.35
N GLU A 519 -3.53 25.17 16.94
CA GLU A 519 -4.06 25.31 15.60
C GLU A 519 -4.62 26.72 15.35
N SER A 520 -4.50 27.16 14.10
CA SER A 520 -5.02 28.44 13.61
C SER A 520 -5.84 28.24 12.34
N GLY A 521 -6.53 29.31 11.90
CA GLY A 521 -7.27 29.32 10.63
C GLY A 521 -8.34 28.22 10.54
N PRO A 522 -8.49 27.57 9.37
CA PRO A 522 -9.51 26.53 9.15
C PRO A 522 -9.42 25.34 10.11
N TRP A 523 -8.22 24.92 10.54
CA TRP A 523 -8.08 23.81 11.49
C TRP A 523 -8.63 24.16 12.87
N LYS A 524 -8.42 25.39 13.34
CA LYS A 524 -9.02 25.88 14.60
C LYS A 524 -10.55 25.89 14.51
N ALA A 525 -11.10 26.44 13.42
CA ALA A 525 -12.55 26.47 13.21
C ALA A 525 -13.15 25.04 13.21
N ALA A 526 -12.48 24.10 12.54
CA ALA A 526 -12.87 22.71 12.53
C ALA A 526 -12.81 22.06 13.93
N ARG A 527 -11.74 22.31 14.71
CA ARG A 527 -11.61 21.81 16.09
C ARG A 527 -12.69 22.38 17.02
N ASP A 528 -12.96 23.68 16.94
CA ASP A 528 -13.97 24.35 17.76
C ASP A 528 -15.37 23.77 17.49
N GLN A 529 -15.61 23.29 16.26
CA GLN A 529 -16.84 22.58 15.86
C GLN A 529 -16.79 21.07 16.09
N GLN A 530 -15.74 20.57 16.74
CA GLN A 530 -15.49 19.13 16.98
C GLN A 530 -15.57 18.31 15.68
N PHE A 531 -15.11 18.89 14.58
CA PHE A 531 -15.12 18.24 13.28
C PHE A 531 -14.18 17.02 13.30
N SER A 532 -14.71 15.88 12.85
CA SER A 532 -14.02 14.59 12.94
C SER A 532 -14.46 13.67 11.82
N LYS A 533 -13.80 12.52 11.69
CA LYS A 533 -14.14 11.50 10.69
C LYS A 533 -15.56 11.01 10.93
N ARG A 534 -16.35 10.90 9.86
CA ARG A 534 -17.68 10.28 9.87
C ARG A 534 -17.69 9.09 8.92
N LEU A 535 -18.07 7.93 9.44
CA LEU A 535 -18.32 6.74 8.63
C LEU A 535 -19.82 6.67 8.31
N ILE A 536 -20.14 6.56 7.02
CA ILE A 536 -21.51 6.49 6.53
C ILE A 536 -21.73 5.09 5.95
N PHE A 537 -22.72 4.39 6.46
CA PHE A 537 -23.07 3.04 6.03
C PHE A 537 -24.40 3.06 5.28
N SER A 538 -24.49 2.25 4.22
CA SER A 538 -25.71 2.07 3.45
C SER A 538 -25.82 0.61 3.01
N THR A 539 -27.05 0.12 2.90
CA THR A 539 -27.37 -1.19 2.33
C THR A 539 -27.45 -1.17 0.79
N TRP A 540 -27.30 0.00 0.17
CA TRP A 540 -27.47 0.21 -1.27
C TRP A 540 -26.19 0.75 -1.93
N ALA A 541 -25.75 0.10 -3.00
CA ALA A 541 -24.56 0.44 -3.78
C ALA A 541 -24.60 1.83 -4.45
N VAL A 542 -25.79 2.39 -4.71
CA VAL A 542 -25.93 3.74 -5.28
C VAL A 542 -25.48 4.86 -4.32
N VAL A 543 -25.57 4.64 -3.00
CA VAL A 543 -25.37 5.70 -2.01
C VAL A 543 -23.94 6.25 -1.97
N PRO A 544 -22.87 5.42 -1.92
CA PRO A 544 -21.51 5.94 -1.93
C PRO A 544 -21.22 6.86 -3.11
N LYS A 545 -21.66 6.47 -4.32
CA LYS A 545 -21.49 7.27 -5.54
C LYS A 545 -22.23 8.60 -5.43
N ALA A 546 -23.52 8.58 -5.07
CA ALA A 546 -24.34 9.78 -4.97
C ALA A 546 -23.79 10.77 -3.91
N VAL A 547 -23.46 10.27 -2.71
CA VAL A 547 -22.91 11.09 -1.63
C VAL A 547 -21.55 11.66 -2.04
N ALA A 548 -20.64 10.85 -2.57
CA ALA A 548 -19.32 11.31 -2.99
C ALA A 548 -19.40 12.37 -4.09
N SER A 549 -20.24 12.16 -5.11
CA SER A 549 -20.42 13.12 -6.21
C SER A 549 -21.01 14.44 -5.74
N VAL A 550 -22.10 14.43 -4.96
CA VAL A 550 -22.76 15.66 -4.48
C VAL A 550 -21.87 16.43 -3.50
N VAL A 551 -21.19 15.73 -2.58
CA VAL A 551 -20.25 16.37 -1.64
C VAL A 551 -19.05 16.95 -2.39
N SER A 552 -18.46 16.20 -3.32
CA SER A 552 -17.31 16.69 -4.10
C SER A 552 -17.70 17.91 -4.94
N TYR A 553 -18.88 17.88 -5.55
CA TYR A 553 -19.43 19.02 -6.28
C TYR A 553 -19.61 20.25 -5.38
N ASP A 554 -20.19 20.10 -4.19
CA ASP A 554 -20.39 21.25 -3.28
C ASP A 554 -19.04 21.84 -2.83
N VAL A 555 -18.05 20.99 -2.56
CA VAL A 555 -16.68 21.43 -2.23
C VAL A 555 -16.02 22.14 -3.41
N GLU A 556 -16.04 21.54 -4.61
CA GLU A 556 -15.48 22.14 -5.82
C GLU A 556 -16.11 23.49 -6.14
N ARG A 557 -17.45 23.58 -6.09
CA ARG A 557 -18.19 24.82 -6.32
C ARG A 557 -17.70 25.93 -5.40
N ARG A 558 -17.63 25.66 -4.09
CA ARG A 558 -17.17 26.64 -3.08
C ARG A 558 -15.72 27.05 -3.29
N LEU A 559 -14.87 26.15 -3.79
CA LEU A 559 -13.47 26.44 -4.10
C LEU A 559 -13.34 27.28 -5.37
N PHE A 560 -13.90 26.84 -6.50
CA PHE A 560 -13.67 27.47 -7.80
C PHE A 560 -14.35 28.83 -7.93
N GLN A 561 -15.55 29.01 -7.38
CA GLN A 561 -16.21 30.33 -7.36
C GLN A 561 -15.41 31.38 -6.58
N ARG A 562 -14.53 30.97 -5.65
CA ARG A 562 -13.62 31.93 -4.99
C ARG A 562 -12.46 32.38 -5.85
N PHE A 563 -12.08 31.60 -6.86
CA PHE A 563 -11.00 31.96 -7.78
C PHE A 563 -11.53 32.80 -8.94
N ASP A 564 -12.65 32.39 -9.54
CA ASP A 564 -13.26 33.07 -10.68
C ASP A 564 -14.72 32.62 -10.86
N ASP A 565 -15.65 33.58 -10.75
CA ASP A 565 -17.10 33.38 -10.87
C ASP A 565 -17.55 32.96 -12.29
N SER A 566 -16.68 33.13 -13.30
CA SER A 566 -16.98 32.76 -14.68
C SER A 566 -16.62 31.31 -15.02
N ILE A 567 -15.96 30.59 -14.12
CA ILE A 567 -15.56 29.19 -14.31
C ILE A 567 -16.79 28.30 -14.48
N ARG A 568 -16.74 27.43 -15.48
CA ARG A 568 -17.70 26.36 -15.74
C ARG A 568 -17.14 24.99 -15.40
N ASN A 569 -18.04 24.09 -15.07
CA ASN A 569 -17.74 22.72 -14.69
C ASN A 569 -17.74 21.75 -15.90
N THR A 570 -17.11 22.15 -17.01
CA THR A 570 -17.08 21.37 -18.25
C THR A 570 -15.77 20.57 -18.39
N PRO A 571 -15.77 19.44 -19.13
CA PRO A 571 -14.55 18.67 -19.39
C PRO A 571 -13.42 19.51 -20.01
N GLU A 572 -13.73 20.43 -20.91
CA GLU A 572 -12.79 21.31 -21.59
C GLU A 572 -12.13 22.28 -20.62
N GLU A 573 -12.91 22.89 -19.74
CA GLU A 573 -12.36 23.80 -18.73
C GLU A 573 -11.57 23.06 -17.67
N ARG A 574 -12.03 21.90 -17.22
CA ARG A 574 -11.25 21.04 -16.30
C ARG A 574 -9.90 20.67 -16.90
N LYS A 575 -9.81 20.39 -18.20
CA LYS A 575 -8.53 20.13 -18.89
C LYS A 575 -7.61 21.36 -18.97
N LYS A 576 -8.16 22.57 -19.05
CA LYS A 576 -7.38 23.82 -19.04
C LYS A 576 -6.77 24.11 -17.67
N ARG A 577 -7.36 23.58 -16.59
CA ARG A 577 -6.84 23.73 -15.22
C ARG A 577 -5.52 22.95 -15.11
N ARG A 578 -4.41 23.68 -15.13
CA ARG A 578 -3.08 23.08 -14.93
C ARG A 578 -2.88 22.81 -13.44
N GLY A 579 -2.45 21.60 -13.10
CA GLY A 579 -2.03 21.28 -11.74
C GLY A 579 -0.86 22.18 -11.30
N LEU A 580 -0.93 22.70 -10.08
CA LEU A 580 0.08 23.61 -9.51
C LEU A 580 1.39 22.89 -9.12
N LEU A 581 1.31 21.58 -8.87
CA LEU A 581 2.44 20.73 -8.46
C LEU A 581 2.89 19.85 -9.63
N ARG A 582 3.57 20.44 -10.62
CA ARG A 582 4.05 19.71 -11.82
C ARG A 582 5.53 19.92 -12.06
N PHE A 583 6.18 18.87 -12.59
CA PHE A 583 7.57 18.88 -13.04
C PHE A 583 7.61 18.98 -14.56
N ALA A 584 7.74 20.19 -15.08
CA ALA A 584 7.69 20.46 -16.52
C ALA A 584 8.92 21.25 -16.98
N ALA A 585 9.04 21.49 -18.29
CA ALA A 585 10.00 22.44 -18.85
C ALA A 585 9.28 23.49 -19.69
N ALA A 586 9.77 24.72 -19.65
CA ALA A 586 9.32 25.82 -20.48
C ALA A 586 10.47 26.37 -21.30
N GLN A 587 10.16 26.90 -22.49
CA GLN A 587 11.14 27.55 -23.35
C GLN A 587 11.61 28.85 -22.70
N ARG A 588 12.94 29.10 -22.65
CA ARG A 588 13.48 30.40 -22.21
C ARG A 588 13.10 31.47 -23.24
N ARG A 589 12.41 32.53 -22.81
CA ARG A 589 12.14 33.71 -23.65
C ARG A 589 13.47 34.43 -23.90
N GLY A 590 13.92 34.52 -25.15
CA GLY A 590 15.12 35.27 -25.55
C GLY A 590 16.31 34.45 -26.06
N ALA A 591 16.24 33.12 -26.11
CA ALA A 591 17.32 32.30 -26.67
C ALA A 591 17.36 32.42 -28.21
N GLY A 592 18.35 33.13 -28.74
CA GLY A 592 18.67 33.18 -30.17
C GLY A 592 19.08 31.81 -30.71
N ALA A 593 19.15 31.69 -32.05
CA ALA A 593 19.35 30.43 -32.76
C ALA A 593 20.69 29.72 -32.50
N ASP A 594 21.65 30.38 -31.85
CA ASP A 594 23.07 29.99 -31.83
C ASP A 594 23.50 29.07 -30.68
N HIS A 595 22.65 28.83 -29.66
CA HIS A 595 22.93 27.90 -28.56
C HIS A 595 21.77 26.90 -28.34
N PRO A 596 21.84 25.68 -28.91
CA PRO A 596 20.76 24.69 -28.84
C PRO A 596 20.52 24.11 -27.43
N ASP A 597 21.56 24.01 -26.60
CA ASP A 597 21.52 23.33 -25.30
C ASP A 597 20.95 24.19 -24.15
N GLU A 598 20.77 25.50 -24.35
CA GLU A 598 20.27 26.45 -23.34
C GLU A 598 18.78 26.83 -23.50
N LYS A 599 18.01 26.09 -24.32
CA LYS A 599 16.66 26.49 -24.76
C LYS A 599 15.54 26.25 -23.75
N GLU A 600 15.74 25.37 -22.76
CA GLU A 600 14.67 24.92 -21.86
C GLU A 600 15.01 25.19 -20.38
N ARG A 601 14.10 25.84 -19.67
CA ARG A 601 14.13 26.02 -18.21
C ARG A 601 13.18 25.03 -17.56
N LEU A 602 13.65 24.27 -16.58
CA LEU A 602 12.78 23.43 -15.75
C LEU A 602 11.85 24.31 -14.91
N THR A 603 10.55 24.07 -15.02
CA THR A 603 9.51 24.72 -14.22
C THR A 603 9.01 23.74 -13.18
N GLY A 604 8.97 24.15 -11.91
CA GLY A 604 8.61 23.28 -10.79
C GLY A 604 9.78 22.90 -9.88
N MET A 605 10.98 23.47 -10.07
CA MET A 605 12.11 23.26 -9.14
C MET A 605 11.79 23.64 -7.68
N PRO A 606 11.06 24.74 -7.38
CA PRO A 606 10.61 24.99 -6.00
C PRO A 606 9.72 23.87 -5.42
N VAL A 607 8.95 23.18 -6.26
CA VAL A 607 8.15 22.00 -5.86
C VAL A 607 9.05 20.82 -5.51
N LEU A 608 10.15 20.60 -6.27
CA LEU A 608 11.18 19.62 -5.90
C LEU A 608 11.73 19.92 -4.49
N GLY A 609 11.97 21.20 -4.19
CA GLY A 609 12.41 21.65 -2.87
C GLY A 609 11.42 21.33 -1.73
N LEU A 610 10.11 21.30 -1.99
CA LEU A 610 9.11 20.86 -1.01
C LEU A 610 9.20 19.36 -0.71
N LEU A 611 9.64 18.55 -1.68
CA LEU A 611 9.74 17.10 -1.58
C LEU A 611 11.12 16.62 -1.10
N TYR A 612 12.09 17.51 -0.92
CA TYR A 612 13.45 17.17 -0.49
C TYR A 612 13.51 17.01 1.05
N PRO A 613 13.85 15.81 1.57
CA PRO A 613 13.89 15.57 3.01
C PRO A 613 15.21 16.07 3.61
N SER A 614 15.38 17.38 3.67
CA SER A 614 16.61 18.03 4.16
C SER A 614 16.86 17.75 5.65
N PRO A 615 17.94 17.03 6.03
CA PRO A 615 18.27 16.79 7.44
C PRO A 615 18.47 18.08 8.23
N THR A 616 19.10 19.10 7.62
CA THR A 616 19.30 20.40 8.26
C THR A 616 17.97 21.05 8.62
N LEU A 617 17.01 21.10 7.68
CA LEU A 617 15.70 21.69 7.96
C LEU A 617 14.93 20.90 9.02
N VAL A 618 15.02 19.55 9.02
CA VAL A 618 14.40 18.70 10.04
C VAL A 618 14.92 19.06 11.45
N GLU A 619 16.23 19.19 11.63
CA GLU A 619 16.82 19.54 12.93
C GLU A 619 16.49 20.96 13.40
N LEU A 620 16.26 21.88 12.45
CA LEU A 620 15.91 23.27 12.74
C LEU A 620 14.44 23.42 13.13
N GLY A 621 13.57 22.62 12.50
CA GLY A 621 12.12 22.67 12.66
C GLY A 621 11.51 21.65 13.64
N ASP A 622 12.32 20.76 14.24
CA ASP A 622 11.83 19.68 15.11
C ASP A 622 10.90 20.19 16.24
N PRO A 623 9.60 19.83 16.20
CA PRO A 623 8.64 20.28 17.21
C PRO A 623 8.81 19.60 18.57
N VAL A 624 9.51 18.46 18.66
CA VAL A 624 9.73 17.72 19.92
C VAL A 624 10.91 18.29 20.71
N ALA A 625 11.94 18.78 20.01
CA ALA A 625 13.07 19.47 20.63
C ALA A 625 12.69 20.85 21.21
N ALA A 626 11.48 21.33 20.93
CA ALA A 626 10.93 22.56 21.46
C ALA A 626 10.75 22.51 22.99
N PRO A 627 11.15 23.55 23.74
CA PRO A 627 10.76 23.67 25.14
C PRO A 627 9.23 23.64 25.28
N ALA A 628 8.74 23.00 26.35
CA ALA A 628 7.34 22.60 26.51
C ALA A 628 6.33 23.69 26.10
N ARG A 629 5.54 23.37 25.05
CA ARG A 629 4.44 24.14 24.47
C ARG A 629 4.84 25.51 23.91
N GLU A 630 5.39 25.49 22.70
CA GLU A 630 5.13 26.61 21.80
C GLU A 630 3.63 26.83 21.66
N SER A 631 3.21 28.08 21.78
CA SER A 631 1.79 28.40 21.84
C SER A 631 1.17 28.39 20.45
N THR A 632 1.92 28.70 19.39
CA THR A 632 1.40 28.83 18.02
C THR A 632 2.38 28.37 16.93
N LEU A 633 1.87 28.15 15.72
CA LEU A 633 2.69 27.90 14.52
C LEU A 633 3.68 29.05 14.24
N ALA A 634 3.26 30.30 14.47
CA ALA A 634 4.11 31.47 14.24
C ALA A 634 5.36 31.47 15.13
N ASP A 635 5.22 31.06 16.39
CA ASP A 635 6.35 30.92 17.32
C ASP A 635 7.35 29.87 16.81
N ALA A 636 6.83 28.74 16.34
CA ALA A 636 7.64 27.64 15.80
C ALA A 636 8.42 28.06 14.56
N VAL A 637 7.77 28.77 13.64
CA VAL A 637 8.40 29.31 12.41
C VAL A 637 9.43 30.38 12.76
N ALA A 638 9.12 31.33 13.63
CA ALA A 638 10.05 32.39 14.03
C ALA A 638 11.32 31.82 14.68
N ARG A 639 11.20 30.77 15.51
CA ARG A 639 12.36 30.06 16.07
C ARG A 639 13.17 29.36 14.99
N ALA A 640 12.53 28.63 14.09
CA ALA A 640 13.22 27.95 13.00
C ALA A 640 13.96 28.96 12.11
N GLN A 641 13.33 30.09 11.82
CA GLN A 641 13.89 31.21 11.07
C GLN A 641 15.12 31.79 11.77
N ALA A 642 15.03 32.15 13.05
CA ALA A 642 16.16 32.70 13.81
C ALA A 642 17.38 31.76 13.87
N ARG A 643 17.16 30.45 13.82
CA ARG A 643 18.25 29.45 13.75
C ARG A 643 18.78 29.26 12.33
N LEU A 644 17.95 29.51 11.31
CA LEU A 644 18.26 29.33 9.90
C LEU A 644 18.99 30.53 9.30
N GLU A 645 18.62 31.76 9.68
CA GLU A 645 19.19 33.01 9.16
C GLU A 645 20.72 33.04 9.18
N PRO A 646 21.44 32.74 10.30
CA PRO A 646 22.90 32.78 10.31
C PRO A 646 23.57 31.76 9.37
N LEU A 647 22.85 30.68 9.03
CA LEU A 647 23.33 29.67 8.10
C LEU A 647 23.07 30.09 6.64
N LEU A 648 21.92 30.71 6.38
CA LEU A 648 21.56 31.24 5.08
C LEU A 648 22.42 32.43 4.69
N ASP A 649 22.63 33.39 5.60
CA ASP A 649 23.40 34.62 5.32
C ASP A 649 24.78 34.30 4.76
N ARG A 650 25.46 33.30 5.34
CA ARG A 650 26.77 32.83 4.86
C ARG A 650 26.74 32.30 3.43
N LEU A 651 25.62 31.70 3.02
CA LEU A 651 25.44 31.15 1.67
C LEU A 651 25.01 32.23 0.66
N THR A 652 24.23 33.20 1.10
CA THR A 652 23.58 34.20 0.23
C THR A 652 24.35 35.51 0.10
N GLU A 653 25.25 35.84 1.03
CA GLU A 653 26.07 37.05 1.03
C GLU A 653 26.75 37.34 -0.33
N PRO A 654 27.34 36.36 -1.05
CA PRO A 654 27.95 36.59 -2.36
C PRO A 654 26.97 37.02 -3.47
N TYR A 655 25.66 36.87 -3.24
CA TYR A 655 24.59 37.06 -4.24
C TYR A 655 23.68 38.26 -3.94
N LEU A 656 23.91 39.00 -2.85
CA LEU A 656 23.04 40.11 -2.43
C LEU A 656 22.98 41.26 -3.44
N ASP A 657 24.08 41.50 -4.17
CA ASP A 657 24.18 42.55 -5.18
C ASP A 657 23.60 42.14 -6.55
N GLY A 658 22.97 40.96 -6.66
CA GLY A 658 22.36 40.48 -7.89
C GLY A 658 21.21 41.38 -8.39
N GLU A 659 21.17 41.64 -9.69
CA GLU A 659 20.15 42.53 -10.30
C GLU A 659 18.73 41.93 -10.27
N ARG A 660 18.61 40.60 -10.23
CA ARG A 660 17.34 39.88 -10.34
C ARG A 660 17.17 38.87 -9.21
N GLU A 661 15.99 38.89 -8.61
CA GLU A 661 15.54 37.86 -7.67
C GLU A 661 15.37 36.48 -8.34
N ASP A 662 15.86 35.44 -7.67
CA ASP A 662 15.88 34.07 -8.18
C ASP A 662 15.21 33.06 -7.24
N GLU A 663 14.05 32.55 -7.66
CA GLU A 663 13.30 31.50 -6.96
C GLU A 663 14.07 30.17 -6.82
N SER A 664 15.19 29.99 -7.53
CA SER A 664 16.02 28.79 -7.44
C SER A 664 16.56 28.56 -6.02
N TRP A 665 16.69 29.62 -5.22
CA TRP A 665 17.06 29.54 -3.82
C TRP A 665 16.11 28.66 -2.99
N TYR A 666 14.82 28.57 -3.33
CA TYR A 666 13.84 27.74 -2.60
C TYR A 666 14.12 26.24 -2.63
N TRP A 667 14.90 25.75 -3.60
CA TRP A 667 15.28 24.34 -3.68
C TRP A 667 16.79 24.13 -3.52
N ALA A 668 17.60 25.12 -3.88
CA ALA A 668 19.05 25.05 -3.79
C ALA A 668 19.56 25.21 -2.35
N ALA A 669 19.04 26.19 -1.59
CA ALA A 669 19.54 26.49 -0.24
C ALA A 669 19.48 25.28 0.72
N PRO A 670 18.37 24.51 0.80
CA PRO A 670 18.33 23.31 1.66
C PRO A 670 19.43 22.29 1.33
N ILE A 671 19.68 22.05 0.04
CA ILE A 671 20.73 21.13 -0.42
C ILE A 671 22.11 21.65 -0.05
N LEU A 672 22.37 22.95 -0.25
CA LEU A 672 23.65 23.57 0.08
C LEU A 672 23.93 23.56 1.60
N LEU A 673 22.91 23.81 2.42
CA LEU A 673 22.98 23.68 3.88
C LEU A 673 23.31 22.24 4.29
N ASP A 674 22.66 21.26 3.67
CA ASP A 674 22.94 19.85 3.92
C ASP A 674 24.32 19.40 3.45
N LEU A 675 24.89 20.03 2.42
CA LEU A 675 26.27 19.78 2.02
C LEU A 675 27.29 20.40 3.00
N GLN A 676 26.92 21.47 3.71
CA GLN A 676 27.74 22.03 4.78
C GLN A 676 27.72 21.17 6.05
N ARG A 677 26.55 20.64 6.44
CA ARG A 677 26.34 19.98 7.73
C ARG A 677 26.33 18.45 7.67
N HIS A 678 25.87 17.89 6.56
CA HIS A 678 25.61 16.46 6.36
C HIS A 678 26.20 15.95 5.02
N ARG A 679 27.41 16.43 4.69
CA ARG A 679 28.05 16.24 3.37
C ARG A 679 28.03 14.80 2.87
N GLU A 680 28.45 13.85 3.71
CA GLU A 680 28.58 12.44 3.33
C GLU A 680 27.23 11.83 2.97
N SER A 681 26.22 11.96 3.86
CA SER A 681 24.89 11.40 3.62
C SER A 681 24.19 12.07 2.43
N THR A 682 24.38 13.37 2.23
CA THR A 682 23.80 14.11 1.11
C THR A 682 24.42 13.67 -0.21
N ALA A 683 25.75 13.57 -0.28
CA ALA A 683 26.46 13.10 -1.46
C ALA A 683 26.14 11.63 -1.77
N GLU A 684 26.06 10.76 -0.76
CA GLU A 684 25.68 9.36 -0.93
C GLU A 684 24.26 9.25 -1.51
N TRP A 685 23.31 10.01 -0.95
CA TRP A 685 21.91 9.97 -1.39
C TRP A 685 21.75 10.41 -2.85
N PHE A 686 22.32 11.57 -3.23
CA PHE A 686 22.29 12.07 -4.60
C PHE A 686 23.12 11.23 -5.59
N GLY A 687 24.17 10.56 -5.11
CA GLY A 687 25.02 9.67 -5.90
C GLY A 687 24.38 8.35 -6.31
N ARG A 688 23.25 7.95 -5.71
CA ARG A 688 22.54 6.72 -6.09
C ARG A 688 22.01 6.81 -7.50
N TRP A 689 22.46 5.94 -8.41
CA TRP A 689 22.04 5.96 -9.81
C TRP A 689 20.53 5.85 -10.00
N ASP A 690 19.83 5.10 -9.13
CA ASP A 690 18.39 4.87 -9.18
C ASP A 690 17.57 5.85 -8.33
N LEU A 691 18.18 6.93 -7.80
CA LEU A 691 17.50 7.92 -6.97
C LEU A 691 16.19 8.46 -7.58
N PRO A 692 16.11 8.86 -8.86
CA PRO A 692 14.85 9.38 -9.42
C PRO A 692 13.71 8.39 -9.28
N ARG A 693 13.99 7.09 -9.46
CA ARG A 693 13.01 6.01 -9.32
C ARG A 693 12.63 5.77 -7.86
N ILE A 694 13.60 5.82 -6.95
CA ILE A 694 13.33 5.63 -5.51
C ILE A 694 12.51 6.80 -4.96
N TRP A 695 12.90 8.03 -5.30
CA TRP A 695 12.30 9.26 -4.78
C TRP A 695 10.90 9.54 -5.36
N ASN A 696 10.62 9.14 -6.61
CA ASN A 696 9.25 9.21 -7.15
C ASN A 696 8.26 8.26 -6.46
N GLY A 697 8.76 7.21 -5.79
CA GLY A 697 7.93 6.14 -5.26
C GLY A 697 7.64 5.02 -6.27
N ALA A 698 6.90 3.99 -5.84
CA ALA A 698 6.70 2.74 -6.58
C ALA A 698 5.52 2.76 -7.58
N GLN A 699 4.88 3.91 -7.81
CA GLN A 699 3.92 4.06 -8.90
C GLN A 699 4.70 4.44 -10.17
N GLU A 700 4.55 3.63 -11.22
CA GLU A 700 4.87 4.07 -12.58
C GLU A 700 3.87 5.19 -12.91
N ASP A 701 4.34 6.44 -12.97
CA ASP A 701 3.53 7.53 -13.49
C ASP A 701 3.27 7.25 -14.98
N ASP A 702 2.01 6.96 -15.29
CA ASP A 702 1.46 7.03 -16.64
C ASP A 702 1.17 8.50 -17.06
N GLU A 703 1.59 9.50 -16.27
CA GLU A 703 1.47 10.91 -16.66
C GLU A 703 2.44 11.24 -17.82
N GLU A 704 1.89 11.21 -19.05
CA GLU A 704 2.54 11.75 -20.24
C GLU A 704 3.10 13.17 -19.97
N GLY A 705 4.43 13.29 -19.89
CA GLY A 705 5.14 14.57 -19.87
C GLY A 705 5.79 14.99 -18.55
N SER A 706 5.75 14.19 -17.47
CA SER A 706 6.51 14.50 -16.25
C SER A 706 8.02 14.42 -16.50
N ARG A 707 8.73 15.55 -16.30
CA ARG A 707 10.20 15.65 -16.43
C ARG A 707 10.92 15.48 -15.10
N TRP A 708 10.40 14.61 -14.24
CA TRP A 708 10.94 14.34 -12.90
C TRP A 708 12.44 14.03 -12.89
N VAL A 709 12.90 13.15 -13.78
CA VAL A 709 14.31 12.74 -13.87
C VAL A 709 15.22 13.94 -14.13
N ASP A 710 14.79 14.89 -14.97
CA ASP A 710 15.56 16.08 -15.29
C ASP A 710 15.69 17.00 -14.06
N HIS A 711 14.63 17.13 -13.27
CA HIS A 711 14.63 17.93 -12.03
C HIS A 711 15.58 17.35 -10.98
N VAL A 712 15.57 16.01 -10.79
CA VAL A 712 16.51 15.34 -9.88
C VAL A 712 17.95 15.48 -10.38
N ASN A 713 18.17 15.41 -11.69
CA ASN A 713 19.51 15.62 -12.27
C ASN A 713 19.99 17.06 -12.12
N GLU A 714 19.09 18.05 -12.19
CA GLU A 714 19.44 19.45 -11.93
C GLU A 714 19.91 19.64 -10.48
N ALA A 715 19.20 19.05 -9.51
CA ALA A 715 19.64 19.03 -8.13
C ALA A 715 20.99 18.32 -7.93
N ARG A 716 21.26 17.23 -8.67
CA ARG A 716 22.58 16.57 -8.66
C ARG A 716 23.70 17.45 -9.19
N LYS A 717 23.45 18.28 -10.20
CA LYS A 717 24.47 19.23 -10.71
C LYS A 717 24.91 20.18 -9.60
N LEU A 718 23.95 20.70 -8.83
CA LEU A 718 24.23 21.55 -7.66
C LEU A 718 25.11 20.81 -6.62
N VAL A 719 24.78 19.55 -6.32
CA VAL A 719 25.55 18.72 -5.39
C VAL A 719 26.98 18.48 -5.88
N ASN A 720 27.15 18.23 -7.18
CA ASN A 720 28.46 18.02 -7.80
C ASN A 720 29.31 19.31 -7.84
N ALA A 721 28.67 20.47 -8.02
CA ALA A 721 29.35 21.77 -7.95
C ALA A 721 29.86 22.07 -6.52
N GLY A 722 29.08 21.67 -5.50
CA GLY A 722 29.46 21.77 -4.10
C GLY A 722 29.33 23.18 -3.50
N VAL A 723 29.58 23.27 -2.19
CA VAL A 723 29.36 24.51 -1.41
C VAL A 723 30.36 25.62 -1.78
N GLU A 724 31.60 25.27 -2.11
CA GLU A 724 32.63 26.25 -2.46
C GLU A 724 32.23 27.05 -3.71
N ALA A 725 31.59 26.40 -4.68
CA ALA A 725 31.08 27.06 -5.87
C ALA A 725 30.01 28.11 -5.53
N ALA A 726 29.10 27.79 -4.60
CA ALA A 726 28.10 28.73 -4.10
C ALA A 726 28.77 29.91 -3.35
N LEU A 727 29.66 29.63 -2.39
CA LEU A 727 30.33 30.68 -1.61
C LEU A 727 31.22 31.60 -2.47
N GLY A 728 31.74 31.08 -3.58
CA GLY A 728 32.52 31.85 -4.55
C GLY A 728 31.69 32.62 -5.57
N GLY A 729 30.36 32.62 -5.49
CA GLY A 729 29.50 33.31 -6.46
C GLY A 729 29.52 32.67 -7.87
N SER A 730 29.96 31.42 -8.00
CA SER A 730 30.21 30.78 -9.30
C SER A 730 29.03 29.94 -9.83
N LEU A 731 28.01 29.73 -9.01
CA LEU A 731 26.72 29.20 -9.48
C LEU A 731 25.94 30.28 -10.22
N ASP A 732 25.21 29.88 -11.28
CA ASP A 732 24.24 30.72 -12.00
C ASP A 732 22.96 30.91 -11.16
N LEU A 733 23.09 31.63 -10.03
CA LEU A 733 22.00 32.01 -9.14
C LEU A 733 21.93 33.54 -9.06
N GLY A 734 20.70 34.07 -9.13
CA GLY A 734 20.45 35.49 -8.89
C GLY A 734 20.38 35.85 -7.39
N ARG A 735 19.88 37.05 -7.09
CA ARG A 735 19.66 37.53 -5.73
C ARG A 735 18.64 36.64 -5.01
N PRO A 736 18.87 36.25 -3.75
CA PRO A 736 17.86 35.52 -2.97
C PRO A 736 16.56 36.33 -2.82
N PRO A 737 15.38 35.67 -2.82
CA PRO A 737 14.12 36.29 -2.43
C PRO A 737 14.14 36.78 -0.98
N ASP A 738 13.49 37.91 -0.72
CA ASP A 738 13.44 38.54 0.61
C ASP A 738 12.76 37.64 1.66
N ASP A 739 11.85 36.76 1.24
CA ASP A 739 11.10 35.81 2.06
C ASP A 739 11.75 34.41 2.14
N LEU A 740 12.97 34.23 1.61
CA LEU A 740 13.65 32.93 1.58
C LEU A 740 13.76 32.28 2.97
N ALA A 741 14.15 33.05 3.98
CA ALA A 741 14.32 32.55 5.35
C ALA A 741 12.98 32.11 5.97
N ASP A 742 11.93 32.90 5.82
CA ASP A 742 10.58 32.59 6.30
C ASP A 742 9.99 31.36 5.58
N ALA A 743 10.13 31.29 4.26
CA ALA A 743 9.65 30.16 3.47
C ALA A 743 10.34 28.84 3.84
N LEU A 744 11.67 28.86 4.03
CA LEU A 744 12.42 27.67 4.42
C LEU A 744 12.18 27.30 5.89
N ALA A 745 11.99 28.26 6.79
CA ALA A 745 11.60 28.02 8.18
C ALA A 745 10.19 27.39 8.27
N THR A 746 9.24 27.88 7.46
CA THR A 746 7.91 27.28 7.34
C THR A 746 8.00 25.83 6.87
N ARG A 747 8.86 25.54 5.89
CA ARG A 747 9.12 24.17 5.42
C ARG A 747 9.83 23.32 6.47
N ALA A 748 10.73 23.89 7.26
CA ALA A 748 11.37 23.16 8.35
C ALA A 748 10.35 22.65 9.36
N VAL A 749 9.38 23.49 9.73
CA VAL A 749 8.35 23.17 10.74
C VAL A 749 7.21 22.30 10.19
N ALA A 750 6.74 22.58 8.97
CA ALA A 750 5.50 22.00 8.44
C ALA A 750 5.59 21.52 6.98
N GLY A 751 6.80 21.39 6.43
CA GLY A 751 7.02 20.88 5.08
C GLY A 751 6.65 19.39 4.95
N PRO A 752 6.16 18.95 3.78
CA PRO A 752 5.70 17.58 3.61
C PRO A 752 6.86 16.57 3.69
N ALA A 753 8.05 16.92 3.21
CA ALA A 753 9.21 16.03 3.28
C ALA A 753 9.88 16.01 4.67
N THR A 754 9.89 17.13 5.37
CA THR A 754 10.50 17.26 6.72
C THR A 754 9.63 16.61 7.79
N ALA A 755 8.30 16.65 7.67
CA ALA A 755 7.38 16.03 8.61
C ALA A 755 7.31 14.49 8.52
N LEU A 756 7.90 13.88 7.47
CA LEU A 756 7.92 12.42 7.26
C LEU A 756 9.17 11.74 7.83
N VAL A 757 10.21 12.51 8.16
CA VAL A 757 11.48 12.06 8.74
C VAL A 757 11.34 11.97 10.26
#